data_AF-A0A9E3QY76-F1
#
_entry.id   AF-A0A9E3QY76-F1
#
_cell.length_a   1.000
_cell.length_b   1.000
_cell.length_c   1.000
_cell.angle_alpha   90.00
_cell.angle_beta   90.00
_cell.angle_gamma   90.00
#
_symmetry.space_group_name_H-M   'P 1'
#
loop_
_entity.id
_entity.type
_entity.pdbx_description
1 polymer ?
#
loop_
_entity_poly.entity_id
_entity_poly.type
_entity_poly.pdbx_seq_one_letter_code
_entity_poly.pdbx_strand_id
1 'polypeptide(L)'
;MLRLSALTVAGCLVVSFPIQALAGTPPANVADATKKLESVRAALTAAVAKIQVDPPANADLDAALVAVDALKDTLADGAPFETQDLDYARLVLTARKELRTQREYVEQRRANIAIFDLRRKIDAAVATLDEKAGKVSAKDVAPDDLDAARAAAAAVKKLLGEGKAFTKQDPKFATFVTETEAKATQKEKAIDDRWVQLSADKQKGQLEDSRKALAAALGDLESGFADAKFEAADKAVAALAKQVEQGKPLEDREKAYKAEADKARAELTQARAKMDDAVASAGVSRVKTELDPANESLVASAKALRAKKPTPEQLTEAKTAAFVARKLVDKYDPQGARSPAIAKYLDGVKKTLVEVEQNLQLRSLDVARADLSAALKNLEKRLPSDEEFAEAKAALLVLDKTADAAPGKDPSLAAAVADARWASKEAKATLEKRRYQVDLTRQHDAVETARKAAQALVTELQKAKATEAQFAEAEAAVKNVAAVLEAGKAFVKLDRDYGAFDVDTKARITDLNDKIARRRVVLTAVDARALLAEMVATAKGRIEAARAASATDADVTEAQKSLEAIDKALEARAALEKQDFGYGAGAEKTRNELYKLLDALEGARQARGLRAATGDALMAATAAIEAAANVDVSRKQKDLYDSAAQKLKTCKDEGPKLLEDNPKLGSIDVLVGGAPMKPAEVIAQCTTKAEGMPELQKQAVARVRFDDGPRKTYEAAVALLSAGKKSEALAQFNECFAFASIEKQRFPEYLERKYAAGGTTFTLPELQQACDQQRKALKGK
;
A
#
# COMPACT_ATOMS: atom_id res chain seq x y z
N MET A 1 11.46 -52.74 -30.86
CA MET A 1 10.18 -53.47 -30.79
C MET A 1 9.96 -53.94 -29.37
N LEU A 2 8.81 -53.59 -28.79
CA LEU A 2 8.30 -54.14 -27.53
C LEU A 2 7.88 -55.62 -27.69
N ARG A 3 8.02 -56.40 -26.61
CA ARG A 3 7.08 -57.36 -25.96
C ARG A 3 7.87 -58.50 -25.30
N LEU A 4 7.93 -58.57 -23.97
CA LEU A 4 6.99 -59.22 -23.03
C LEU A 4 6.64 -60.68 -23.37
N SER A 5 6.99 -61.62 -22.48
CA SER A 5 6.01 -62.43 -21.73
C SER A 5 6.68 -63.19 -20.58
N ALA A 6 6.01 -63.16 -19.44
CA ALA A 6 6.35 -63.77 -18.17
C ALA A 6 5.92 -65.24 -18.09
N LEU A 7 6.55 -66.02 -17.20
CA LEU A 7 5.80 -66.93 -16.32
C LEU A 7 6.61 -67.25 -15.05
N THR A 8 5.87 -67.43 -13.97
CA THR A 8 6.26 -67.31 -12.57
C THR A 8 6.12 -68.65 -11.84
N VAL A 9 6.98 -68.85 -10.82
CA VAL A 9 6.75 -69.56 -9.52
C VAL A 9 6.72 -71.09 -9.48
N ALA A 10 7.74 -71.66 -8.83
CA ALA A 10 7.71 -72.37 -7.52
C ALA A 10 9.16 -72.87 -7.25
N GLY A 11 9.86 -72.60 -6.16
CA GLY A 11 9.43 -72.46 -4.77
C GLY A 11 9.96 -73.64 -3.95
N CYS A 12 11.25 -73.65 -3.61
CA CYS A 12 11.78 -74.40 -2.46
C CYS A 12 12.86 -73.57 -1.78
N LEU A 13 12.55 -73.19 -0.54
CA LEU A 13 13.30 -72.29 0.34
C LEU A 13 14.68 -72.84 0.68
N VAL A 14 15.73 -72.15 0.23
CA VAL A 14 17.02 -72.13 0.92
C VAL A 14 16.97 -70.93 1.86
N VAL A 15 16.96 -71.19 3.16
CA VAL A 15 17.03 -70.15 4.20
C VAL A 15 18.43 -69.54 4.16
N SER A 16 18.63 -68.59 3.25
CA SER A 16 19.76 -67.67 3.26
C SER A 16 19.53 -66.70 4.42
N PHE A 17 20.17 -66.91 5.57
CA PHE A 17 20.24 -65.88 6.60
C PHE A 17 21.05 -64.70 6.04
N PRO A 18 20.44 -63.51 5.83
CA PRO A 18 21.20 -62.34 5.42
C PRO A 18 22.07 -61.90 6.60
N ILE A 19 23.38 -62.06 6.47
CA ILE A 19 24.38 -61.58 7.46
C ILE A 19 24.24 -60.06 7.67
N GLN A 20 23.64 -59.34 6.71
CA GLN A 20 23.30 -57.91 6.80
C GLN A 20 22.19 -57.56 7.82
N ALA A 21 21.48 -58.53 8.42
CA ALA A 21 20.45 -58.27 9.42
C ALA A 21 20.93 -58.39 10.89
N LEU A 22 22.22 -58.66 11.15
CA LEU A 22 22.76 -58.82 12.51
C LEU A 22 23.39 -57.54 13.10
N ALA A 23 23.49 -56.46 12.31
CA ALA A 23 23.75 -55.10 12.81
C ALA A 23 22.45 -54.46 13.35
N GLY A 24 21.72 -55.22 14.19
CA GLY A 24 20.58 -54.73 14.95
C GLY A 24 21.05 -54.20 16.30
N THR A 25 20.29 -53.23 16.82
CA THR A 25 20.30 -52.65 18.17
C THR A 25 21.19 -53.35 19.22
N PRO A 26 21.95 -52.60 20.05
CA PRO A 26 22.76 -53.16 21.13
C PRO A 26 21.94 -54.17 21.93
N PRO A 27 22.49 -55.34 22.30
CA PRO A 27 21.72 -56.34 23.02
C PRO A 27 21.17 -55.74 24.31
N ALA A 28 19.90 -56.01 24.61
CA ALA A 28 19.22 -55.40 25.75
C ALA A 28 19.57 -56.08 27.08
N ASN A 29 20.05 -57.32 27.04
CA ASN A 29 20.40 -58.15 28.18
C ASN A 29 21.43 -59.21 27.80
N VAL A 30 21.96 -59.94 28.80
CA VAL A 30 22.96 -61.00 28.63
C VAL A 30 22.50 -62.11 27.68
N ALA A 31 21.23 -62.52 27.71
CA ALA A 31 20.72 -63.59 26.85
C ALA A 31 20.71 -63.18 25.37
N ASP A 32 20.27 -61.95 25.09
CA ASP A 32 20.32 -61.36 23.75
C ASP A 32 21.77 -61.19 23.27
N ALA A 33 22.67 -60.76 24.15
CA ALA A 33 24.10 -60.61 23.85
C ALA A 33 24.76 -61.96 23.52
N THR A 34 24.40 -63.01 24.27
CA THR A 34 24.87 -64.40 24.07
C THR A 34 24.43 -64.91 22.70
N LYS A 35 23.13 -64.82 22.40
CA LYS A 35 22.56 -65.28 21.14
C LYS A 35 23.14 -64.54 19.93
N LYS A 36 23.35 -63.22 20.04
CA LYS A 36 23.97 -62.40 18.98
C LYS A 36 25.43 -62.84 18.74
N LEU A 37 26.20 -63.04 19.80
CA LEU A 37 27.60 -63.46 19.71
C LEU A 37 27.75 -64.85 19.06
N GLU A 38 26.94 -65.83 19.46
CA GLU A 38 26.98 -67.18 18.87
C GLU A 38 26.60 -67.18 17.38
N SER A 39 25.56 -66.43 17.01
CA SER A 39 25.13 -66.28 15.62
C SER A 39 26.24 -65.72 14.74
N VAL A 40 26.92 -64.65 15.20
CA VAL A 40 27.99 -64.01 14.43
C VAL A 40 29.24 -64.89 14.35
N ARG A 41 29.58 -65.66 15.40
CA ARG A 41 30.67 -66.66 15.34
C ARG A 41 30.38 -67.77 14.33
N ALA A 42 29.15 -68.27 14.28
CA ALA A 42 28.74 -69.26 13.29
C ALA A 42 28.81 -68.70 11.86
N ALA A 43 28.37 -67.45 11.66
CA ALA A 43 28.48 -66.76 10.38
C ALA A 43 29.94 -66.58 9.93
N LEU A 44 30.84 -66.20 10.85
CA LEU A 44 32.28 -66.12 10.57
C LEU A 44 32.86 -67.47 10.17
N THR A 45 32.51 -68.55 10.88
CA THR A 45 33.00 -69.88 10.54
C THR A 45 32.53 -70.33 9.16
N ALA A 46 31.26 -70.07 8.83
CA ALA A 46 30.71 -70.36 7.50
C ALA A 46 31.39 -69.54 6.39
N ALA A 47 31.67 -68.26 6.64
CA ALA A 47 32.36 -67.40 5.68
C ALA A 47 33.82 -67.82 5.48
N VAL A 48 34.52 -68.17 6.56
CA VAL A 48 35.89 -68.72 6.50
C VAL A 48 35.93 -70.03 5.71
N ALA A 49 34.96 -70.92 5.89
CA ALA A 49 34.92 -72.18 5.14
C ALA A 49 34.83 -71.96 3.62
N LYS A 50 34.09 -70.93 3.17
CA LYS A 50 33.99 -70.60 1.74
C LYS A 50 35.32 -70.16 1.13
N ILE A 51 36.17 -69.49 1.90
CA ILE A 51 37.48 -69.01 1.41
C ILE A 51 38.61 -70.06 1.50
N GLN A 52 38.29 -71.26 1.99
CA GLN A 52 39.21 -72.41 1.94
C GLN A 52 39.30 -73.04 0.56
N VAL A 53 38.30 -72.82 -0.31
CA VAL A 53 38.38 -73.20 -1.73
C VAL A 53 39.51 -72.41 -2.39
N ASP A 54 40.30 -73.07 -3.24
CA ASP A 54 41.45 -72.46 -3.91
C ASP A 54 41.29 -72.49 -5.43
N PRO A 55 41.21 -71.33 -6.13
CA PRO A 55 41.13 -69.98 -5.57
C PRO A 55 39.72 -69.65 -5.02
N PRO A 56 39.62 -68.88 -3.92
CA PRO A 56 38.35 -68.41 -3.42
C PRO A 56 37.82 -67.25 -4.28
N ALA A 57 36.51 -67.09 -4.37
CA ALA A 57 35.93 -65.93 -5.05
C ALA A 57 36.19 -64.65 -4.24
N ASN A 58 36.46 -63.52 -4.92
CA ASN A 58 36.64 -62.22 -4.25
C ASN A 58 35.43 -61.84 -3.36
N ALA A 59 34.22 -62.19 -3.80
CA ALA A 59 33.00 -61.97 -3.02
C ALA A 59 32.98 -62.78 -1.71
N ASP A 60 33.53 -63.99 -1.71
CA ASP A 60 33.64 -64.81 -0.50
C ASP A 60 34.72 -64.27 0.44
N LEU A 61 35.84 -63.76 -0.09
CA LEU A 61 36.87 -63.08 0.70
C LEU A 61 36.36 -61.79 1.37
N ASP A 62 35.59 -60.99 0.64
CA ASP A 62 34.96 -59.78 1.19
C ASP A 62 33.88 -60.14 2.21
N ALA A 63 33.07 -61.17 1.96
CA ALA A 63 32.10 -61.67 2.93
C ALA A 63 32.77 -62.20 4.21
N ALA A 64 33.92 -62.87 4.10
CA ALA A 64 34.70 -63.32 5.25
C ALA A 64 35.28 -62.15 6.06
N LEU A 65 35.75 -61.09 5.40
CA LEU A 65 36.19 -59.87 6.10
C LEU A 65 35.03 -59.20 6.83
N VAL A 66 33.88 -59.07 6.17
CA VAL A 66 32.66 -58.50 6.79
C VAL A 66 32.26 -59.33 8.02
N ALA A 67 32.36 -60.65 7.96
CA ALA A 67 32.08 -61.50 9.11
C ALA A 67 33.11 -61.36 10.26
N VAL A 68 34.39 -61.10 9.92
CA VAL A 68 35.44 -60.77 10.90
C VAL A 68 35.11 -59.45 11.62
N ASP A 69 34.73 -58.42 10.86
CA ASP A 69 34.37 -57.12 11.42
C ASP A 69 33.08 -57.22 12.25
N ALA A 70 32.07 -57.95 11.78
CA ALA A 70 30.84 -58.19 12.54
C ALA A 70 31.12 -58.89 13.89
N LEU A 71 32.06 -59.85 13.93
CA LEU A 71 32.45 -60.49 15.19
C LEU A 71 33.15 -59.51 16.12
N LYS A 72 34.05 -58.67 15.59
CA LYS A 72 34.72 -57.61 16.36
C LYS A 72 33.71 -56.63 16.96
N ASP A 73 32.75 -56.17 16.17
CA ASP A 73 31.75 -55.20 16.61
C ASP A 73 30.80 -55.82 17.64
N THR A 74 30.37 -57.07 17.43
CA THR A 74 29.54 -57.80 18.41
C THR A 74 30.26 -58.01 19.74
N LEU A 75 31.58 -58.21 19.72
CA LEU A 75 32.39 -58.27 20.94
C LEU A 75 32.50 -56.92 21.65
N ALA A 76 32.43 -55.80 20.92
CA ALA A 76 32.40 -54.47 21.51
C ALA A 76 31.03 -54.15 22.12
N ASP A 77 29.95 -54.44 21.39
CA ASP A 77 28.55 -54.30 21.87
C ASP A 77 28.30 -55.12 23.14
N GLY A 78 28.90 -56.30 23.21
CA GLY A 78 28.78 -57.23 24.34
C GLY A 78 29.54 -56.82 25.60
N ALA A 79 30.50 -55.90 25.50
CA ALA A 79 31.43 -55.60 26.59
C ALA A 79 30.76 -55.25 27.95
N PRO A 80 29.64 -54.49 28.01
CA PRO A 80 28.98 -54.19 29.27
C PRO A 80 28.44 -55.42 30.02
N PHE A 81 28.17 -56.52 29.30
CA PHE A 81 27.62 -57.75 29.85
C PHE A 81 28.69 -58.72 30.36
N GLU A 82 29.98 -58.52 30.01
CA GLU A 82 31.09 -59.39 30.45
C GLU A 82 31.25 -59.43 31.97
N THR A 83 30.89 -58.36 32.67
CA THR A 83 30.97 -58.31 34.15
C THR A 83 29.70 -58.78 34.84
N GLN A 84 28.61 -58.93 34.08
CA GLN A 84 27.28 -59.27 34.60
C GLN A 84 27.04 -60.79 34.64
N ASP A 85 27.69 -61.55 33.74
CA ASP A 85 27.54 -63.00 33.64
C ASP A 85 28.86 -63.69 33.25
N LEU A 86 29.27 -64.69 34.05
CA LEU A 86 30.55 -65.38 33.88
C LEU A 86 30.60 -66.27 32.63
N ASP A 87 29.48 -66.89 32.27
CA ASP A 87 29.42 -67.80 31.13
C ASP A 87 29.45 -67.01 29.81
N TYR A 88 28.81 -65.83 29.79
CA TYR A 88 28.97 -64.87 28.71
C TYR A 88 30.43 -64.38 28.56
N ALA A 89 31.12 -64.06 29.65
CA ALA A 89 32.52 -63.65 29.62
C ALA A 89 33.45 -64.73 29.03
N ARG A 90 33.21 -66.01 29.35
CA ARG A 90 33.95 -67.15 28.78
C ARG A 90 33.70 -67.29 27.27
N LEU A 91 32.45 -67.09 26.84
CA LEU A 91 32.09 -67.09 25.43
C LEU A 91 32.81 -65.98 24.65
N VAL A 92 32.83 -64.77 25.20
CA VAL A 92 33.55 -63.61 24.66
C VAL A 92 35.05 -63.88 24.52
N LEU A 93 35.69 -64.53 25.50
CA LEU A 93 37.12 -64.84 25.42
C LEU A 93 37.44 -65.83 24.29
N THR A 94 36.57 -66.82 24.08
CA THR A 94 36.71 -67.78 22.96
C THR A 94 36.54 -67.07 21.62
N ALA A 95 35.53 -66.22 21.51
CA ALA A 95 35.27 -65.40 20.34
C ALA A 95 36.42 -64.42 20.02
N ARG A 96 37.06 -63.82 21.03
CA ARG A 96 38.26 -62.97 20.85
C ARG A 96 39.45 -63.76 20.28
N LYS A 97 39.63 -65.03 20.68
CA LYS A 97 40.67 -65.91 20.11
C LYS A 97 40.36 -66.24 18.65
N GLU A 98 39.12 -66.64 18.37
CA GLU A 98 38.66 -66.92 17.01
C GLU A 98 38.80 -65.70 16.10
N LEU A 99 38.42 -64.51 16.56
CA LEU A 99 38.60 -63.27 15.81
C LEU A 99 40.06 -63.08 15.40
N ARG A 100 41.01 -63.27 16.32
CA ARG A 100 42.44 -63.10 16.03
C ARG A 100 42.90 -64.08 14.95
N THR A 101 42.62 -65.37 15.12
CA THR A 101 43.08 -66.42 14.21
C THR A 101 42.41 -66.32 12.85
N GLN A 102 41.09 -66.11 12.80
CA GLN A 102 40.35 -66.05 11.54
C GLN A 102 40.63 -64.77 10.77
N ARG A 103 40.82 -63.64 11.46
CA ARG A 103 41.25 -62.40 10.82
C ARG A 103 42.60 -62.57 10.11
N GLU A 104 43.59 -63.13 10.80
CA GLU A 104 44.92 -63.38 10.23
C GLU A 104 44.82 -64.32 9.01
N TYR A 105 44.01 -65.37 9.08
CA TYR A 105 43.79 -66.29 7.97
C TYR A 105 43.11 -65.61 6.76
N VAL A 106 42.05 -64.83 6.99
CA VAL A 106 41.34 -64.08 5.94
C VAL A 106 42.27 -63.05 5.29
N GLU A 107 43.01 -62.28 6.09
CA GLU A 107 43.97 -61.29 5.60
C GLU A 107 45.09 -61.95 4.77
N GLN A 108 45.63 -63.09 5.22
CA GLN A 108 46.64 -63.84 4.47
C GLN A 108 46.08 -64.42 3.15
N ARG A 109 44.86 -64.96 3.13
CA ARG A 109 44.23 -65.47 1.89
C ARG A 109 43.99 -64.35 0.88
N ARG A 110 43.53 -63.18 1.33
CA ARG A 110 43.38 -61.99 0.48
C ARG A 110 44.72 -61.53 -0.10
N ALA A 111 45.77 -61.52 0.72
CA ALA A 111 47.12 -61.18 0.26
C ALA A 111 47.62 -62.16 -0.81
N ASN A 112 47.42 -63.47 -0.63
CA ASN A 112 47.86 -64.47 -1.61
C ASN A 112 47.20 -64.33 -2.98
N ILE A 113 45.89 -64.02 -3.03
CA ILE A 113 45.18 -63.78 -4.30
C ILE A 113 45.65 -62.49 -4.96
N ALA A 114 45.82 -61.41 -4.18
CA ALA A 114 46.38 -60.15 -4.69
C ALA A 114 47.80 -60.34 -5.26
N ILE A 115 48.63 -61.14 -4.59
CA ILE A 115 49.99 -61.50 -5.06
C ILE A 115 49.94 -62.25 -6.38
N PHE A 116 49.06 -63.26 -6.51
CA PHE A 116 48.90 -64.02 -7.74
C PHE A 116 48.50 -63.13 -8.93
N ASP A 117 47.50 -62.27 -8.73
CA ASP A 117 47.03 -61.35 -9.76
C ASP A 117 48.08 -60.30 -10.13
N LEU A 118 48.79 -59.75 -9.13
CA LEU A 118 49.87 -58.79 -9.37
C LEU A 118 51.02 -59.43 -10.14
N ARG A 119 51.40 -60.67 -9.82
CA ARG A 119 52.45 -61.38 -10.53
C ARG A 119 52.12 -61.53 -12.01
N ARG A 120 50.90 -61.98 -12.33
CA ARG A 120 50.42 -62.11 -13.72
C ARG A 120 50.42 -60.75 -14.45
N LYS A 121 50.01 -59.67 -13.78
CA LYS A 121 50.04 -58.32 -14.35
C LYS A 121 51.46 -57.84 -14.62
N ILE A 122 52.38 -58.05 -13.66
CA ILE A 122 53.80 -57.70 -13.80
C ILE A 122 54.40 -58.46 -14.99
N ASP A 123 54.18 -59.77 -15.10
CA ASP A 123 54.69 -60.58 -16.21
C ASP A 123 54.18 -60.08 -17.57
N ALA A 124 52.89 -59.74 -17.68
CA ALA A 124 52.32 -59.17 -18.90
C ALA A 124 52.92 -57.79 -19.27
N ALA A 125 53.15 -56.94 -18.26
CA ALA A 125 53.78 -55.64 -18.46
C ALA A 125 55.26 -55.79 -18.86
N VAL A 126 55.98 -56.75 -18.28
CA VAL A 126 57.37 -57.06 -18.66
C VAL A 126 57.43 -57.56 -20.10
N ALA A 127 56.52 -58.44 -20.51
CA ALA A 127 56.46 -58.89 -21.91
C ALA A 127 56.21 -57.71 -22.87
N THR A 128 55.39 -56.74 -22.46
CA THR A 128 55.16 -55.52 -23.24
C THR A 128 56.42 -54.66 -23.30
N LEU A 129 57.09 -54.44 -22.17
CA LEU A 129 58.38 -53.72 -22.11
C LEU A 129 59.42 -54.38 -23.03
N ASP A 130 59.49 -55.71 -23.04
CA ASP A 130 60.43 -56.45 -23.86
C ASP A 130 60.18 -56.26 -25.35
N GLU A 131 58.92 -56.32 -25.78
CA GLU A 131 58.51 -56.04 -27.17
C GLU A 131 58.91 -54.61 -27.58
N LYS A 132 58.60 -53.61 -26.75
CA LYS A 132 58.87 -52.19 -27.08
C LYS A 132 60.35 -51.86 -27.03
N ALA A 133 61.09 -52.37 -26.04
CA ALA A 133 62.54 -52.22 -25.95
C ALA A 133 63.25 -52.82 -27.17
N GLY A 134 62.75 -53.93 -27.71
CA GLY A 134 63.25 -54.52 -28.95
C GLY A 134 63.15 -53.56 -30.15
N LYS A 135 62.03 -52.84 -30.29
CA LYS A 135 61.83 -51.84 -31.37
C LYS A 135 62.79 -50.66 -31.27
N VAL A 136 63.09 -50.21 -30.05
CA VAL A 136 64.06 -49.13 -29.79
C VAL A 136 65.49 -49.50 -30.18
N SER A 137 65.83 -50.79 -30.18
CA SER A 137 67.15 -51.26 -30.60
C SER A 137 67.36 -51.31 -32.13
N ALA A 138 66.32 -51.01 -32.92
CA ALA A 138 66.41 -50.99 -34.38
C ALA A 138 67.25 -49.80 -34.90
N LYS A 139 67.70 -49.91 -36.15
CA LYS A 139 68.49 -48.87 -36.83
C LYS A 139 67.66 -47.61 -37.05
N ASP A 140 66.42 -47.77 -37.51
CA ASP A 140 65.46 -46.70 -37.75
C ASP A 140 64.36 -46.79 -36.67
N VAL A 141 64.42 -45.89 -35.70
CA VAL A 141 63.49 -45.87 -34.56
C VAL A 141 62.48 -44.74 -34.78
N ALA A 142 61.19 -45.06 -34.81
CA ALA A 142 60.17 -44.03 -34.83
C ALA A 142 60.13 -43.31 -33.46
N PRO A 143 59.89 -41.99 -33.41
CA PRO A 143 59.75 -41.26 -32.14
C PRO A 143 58.74 -41.93 -31.18
N ASP A 144 57.62 -42.40 -31.73
CA ASP A 144 56.55 -43.04 -30.96
C ASP A 144 56.97 -44.39 -30.34
N ASP A 145 57.95 -45.10 -30.94
CA ASP A 145 58.46 -46.36 -30.39
C ASP A 145 59.32 -46.14 -29.13
N LEU A 146 60.04 -45.02 -29.04
CA LEU A 146 60.80 -44.63 -27.84
C LEU A 146 59.85 -44.29 -26.69
N ASP A 147 58.85 -43.46 -26.94
CA ASP A 147 57.87 -43.07 -25.93
C ASP A 147 57.05 -44.28 -25.46
N ALA A 148 56.65 -45.16 -26.38
CA ALA A 148 55.98 -46.41 -26.04
C ALA A 148 56.85 -47.33 -25.17
N ALA A 149 58.16 -47.41 -25.42
CA ALA A 149 59.08 -48.21 -24.61
C ALA A 149 59.31 -47.62 -23.21
N ARG A 150 59.44 -46.28 -23.08
CA ARG A 150 59.53 -45.61 -21.78
C ARG A 150 58.23 -45.75 -20.98
N ALA A 151 57.08 -45.63 -21.63
CA ALA A 151 55.79 -45.86 -21.01
C ALA A 151 55.63 -47.30 -20.52
N ALA A 152 56.09 -48.29 -21.30
CA ALA A 152 56.09 -49.69 -20.88
C ALA A 152 57.02 -49.92 -19.66
N ALA A 153 58.19 -49.29 -19.60
CA ALA A 153 59.08 -49.37 -18.45
C ALA A 153 58.46 -48.76 -17.18
N ALA A 154 57.81 -47.60 -17.32
CA ALA A 154 57.07 -46.96 -16.23
C ALA A 154 55.89 -47.83 -15.74
N ALA A 155 55.17 -48.50 -16.64
CA ALA A 155 54.08 -49.41 -16.29
C ALA A 155 54.58 -50.60 -15.46
N VAL A 156 55.72 -51.18 -15.82
CA VAL A 156 56.37 -52.24 -15.03
C VAL A 156 56.78 -51.71 -13.65
N LYS A 157 57.46 -50.56 -13.57
CA LYS A 157 57.84 -49.94 -12.27
C LYS A 157 56.64 -49.66 -11.37
N LYS A 158 55.52 -49.20 -11.93
CA LYS A 158 54.29 -48.95 -11.17
C LYS A 158 53.76 -50.25 -10.54
N LEU A 159 53.63 -51.31 -11.33
CA LEU A 159 53.14 -52.61 -10.85
C LEU A 159 54.10 -53.24 -9.82
N LEU A 160 55.41 -53.05 -9.99
CA LEU A 160 56.40 -53.45 -8.99
C LEU A 160 56.27 -52.65 -7.69
N GLY A 161 55.97 -51.35 -7.78
CA GLY A 161 55.63 -50.52 -6.63
C GLY A 161 54.40 -51.01 -5.86
N GLU A 162 53.33 -51.40 -6.57
CA GLU A 162 52.15 -52.05 -5.97
C GLU A 162 52.52 -53.39 -5.32
N GLY A 163 53.41 -54.16 -5.97
CA GLY A 163 53.95 -55.41 -5.44
C GLY A 163 54.73 -55.27 -4.14
N LYS A 164 55.39 -54.12 -3.89
CA LYS A 164 56.17 -53.89 -2.65
C LYS A 164 55.34 -54.02 -1.38
N ALA A 165 54.04 -53.70 -1.43
CA ALA A 165 53.12 -53.81 -0.30
C ALA A 165 52.88 -55.25 0.18
N PHE A 166 53.16 -56.25 -0.68
CA PHE A 166 52.91 -57.67 -0.42
C PHE A 166 54.20 -58.48 -0.14
N THR A 167 55.36 -57.80 -0.11
CA THR A 167 56.68 -58.45 0.04
C THR A 167 56.91 -59.06 1.41
N LYS A 168 56.22 -58.58 2.45
CA LYS A 168 56.29 -59.16 3.80
C LYS A 168 55.43 -60.41 3.95
N GLN A 169 54.42 -60.56 3.10
CA GLN A 169 53.41 -61.61 3.13
C GLN A 169 53.84 -62.86 2.35
N ASP A 170 54.68 -62.71 1.32
CA ASP A 170 55.30 -63.81 0.57
C ASP A 170 56.77 -63.50 0.19
N PRO A 171 57.74 -64.18 0.83
CA PRO A 171 59.17 -64.01 0.52
C PRO A 171 59.56 -64.36 -0.93
N LYS A 172 58.86 -65.30 -1.58
CA LYS A 172 59.12 -65.65 -2.99
C LYS A 172 58.64 -64.53 -3.91
N PHE A 173 57.52 -63.90 -3.59
CA PHE A 173 57.05 -62.73 -4.32
C PHE A 173 58.00 -61.53 -4.14
N ALA A 174 58.56 -61.33 -2.95
CA ALA A 174 59.58 -60.30 -2.72
C ALA A 174 60.82 -60.46 -3.61
N THR A 175 61.28 -61.70 -3.78
CA THR A 175 62.40 -62.01 -4.69
C THR A 175 62.02 -61.71 -6.14
N PHE A 176 60.82 -62.11 -6.58
CA PHE A 176 60.32 -61.83 -7.92
C PHE A 176 60.24 -60.32 -8.22
N VAL A 177 59.72 -59.52 -7.29
CA VAL A 177 59.64 -58.06 -7.45
C VAL A 177 61.04 -57.46 -7.60
N THR A 178 62.00 -57.88 -6.76
CA THR A 178 63.37 -57.35 -6.78
C THR A 178 64.10 -57.67 -8.09
N GLU A 179 64.04 -58.91 -8.55
CA GLU A 179 64.69 -59.33 -9.81
C GLU A 179 64.06 -58.63 -11.03
N THR A 180 62.73 -58.49 -11.02
CA THR A 180 62.00 -57.82 -12.11
C THR A 180 62.30 -56.32 -12.13
N GLU A 181 62.43 -55.69 -10.96
CA GLU A 181 62.82 -54.28 -10.84
C GLU A 181 64.23 -54.01 -11.40
N ALA A 182 65.19 -54.90 -11.13
CA ALA A 182 66.54 -54.79 -11.67
C ALA A 182 66.55 -54.90 -13.22
N LYS A 183 65.83 -55.88 -13.78
CA LYS A 183 65.73 -56.06 -15.24
C LYS A 183 65.03 -54.90 -15.93
N ALA A 184 63.92 -54.41 -15.36
CA ALA A 184 63.20 -53.26 -15.89
C ALA A 184 64.09 -52.00 -15.90
N THR A 185 64.83 -51.76 -14.82
CA THR A 185 65.76 -50.63 -14.71
C THR A 185 66.88 -50.70 -15.75
N GLN A 186 67.44 -51.89 -16.02
CA GLN A 186 68.46 -52.06 -17.05
C GLN A 186 67.92 -51.73 -18.45
N LYS A 187 66.70 -52.19 -18.78
CA LYS A 187 66.07 -51.91 -20.08
C LYS A 187 65.70 -50.45 -20.26
N GLU A 188 65.17 -49.83 -19.22
CA GLU A 188 64.87 -48.39 -19.21
C GLU A 188 66.12 -47.54 -19.46
N LYS A 189 67.25 -47.89 -18.83
CA LYS A 189 68.52 -47.19 -19.08
C LYS A 189 68.95 -47.28 -20.55
N ALA A 190 68.84 -48.47 -21.15
CA ALA A 190 69.19 -48.65 -22.57
C ALA A 190 68.26 -47.86 -23.51
N ILE A 191 66.96 -47.77 -23.19
CA ILE A 191 65.99 -46.95 -23.92
C ILE A 191 66.35 -45.46 -23.78
N ASP A 192 66.67 -45.01 -22.57
CA ASP A 192 67.04 -43.63 -22.28
C ASP A 192 68.34 -43.21 -22.99
N ASP A 193 69.37 -44.06 -22.98
CA ASP A 193 70.63 -43.80 -23.67
C ASP A 193 70.42 -43.67 -25.19
N ARG A 194 69.55 -44.52 -25.78
CA ARG A 194 69.19 -44.45 -27.21
C ARG A 194 68.38 -43.19 -27.54
N TRP A 195 67.46 -42.79 -26.66
CA TRP A 195 66.69 -41.56 -26.80
C TRP A 195 67.60 -40.32 -26.80
N VAL A 196 68.58 -40.26 -25.90
CA VAL A 196 69.55 -39.15 -25.82
C VAL A 196 70.34 -39.04 -27.13
N GLN A 197 70.81 -40.16 -27.68
CA GLN A 197 71.58 -40.17 -28.92
C GLN A 197 70.77 -39.61 -30.11
N LEU A 198 69.56 -40.13 -30.33
CA LEU A 198 68.71 -39.69 -31.45
C LEU A 198 68.24 -38.25 -31.29
N SER A 199 67.97 -37.82 -30.06
CA SER A 199 67.59 -36.44 -29.75
C SER A 199 68.73 -35.46 -30.02
N ALA A 200 69.97 -35.84 -29.68
CA ALA A 200 71.17 -35.04 -29.96
C ALA A 200 71.39 -34.87 -31.46
N ASP A 201 71.30 -35.94 -32.25
CA ASP A 201 71.50 -35.86 -33.70
C ASP A 201 70.44 -35.00 -34.39
N LYS A 202 69.16 -35.13 -33.98
CA LYS A 202 68.08 -34.26 -34.47
C LYS A 202 68.32 -32.80 -34.11
N GLN A 203 68.70 -32.51 -32.87
CA GLN A 203 68.92 -31.15 -32.39
C GLN A 203 70.15 -30.49 -33.03
N LYS A 204 71.19 -31.26 -33.37
CA LYS A 204 72.32 -30.74 -34.18
C LYS A 204 71.83 -30.24 -35.54
N GLY A 205 70.98 -31.00 -36.23
CA GLY A 205 70.40 -30.57 -37.52
C GLY A 205 69.57 -29.29 -37.41
N GLN A 206 68.71 -29.20 -36.39
CA GLN A 206 67.86 -28.02 -36.16
C GLN A 206 68.66 -26.76 -35.78
N LEU A 207 69.74 -26.93 -35.02
CA LEU A 207 70.69 -25.85 -34.74
C LEU A 207 71.36 -25.36 -36.01
N GLU A 208 71.83 -26.27 -36.87
CA GLU A 208 72.49 -25.90 -38.13
C GLU A 208 71.55 -25.10 -39.05
N ASP A 209 70.31 -25.53 -39.20
CA ASP A 209 69.30 -24.83 -40.02
C ASP A 209 68.98 -23.43 -39.46
N SER A 210 68.85 -23.31 -38.14
CA SER A 210 68.55 -22.02 -37.49
C SER A 210 69.73 -21.05 -37.57
N ARG A 211 70.97 -21.56 -37.53
CA ARG A 211 72.18 -20.75 -37.74
C ARG A 211 72.26 -20.23 -39.17
N LYS A 212 71.94 -21.07 -40.17
CA LYS A 212 71.84 -20.63 -41.57
C LYS A 212 70.76 -19.55 -41.77
N ALA A 213 69.60 -19.71 -41.15
CA ALA A 213 68.53 -18.72 -41.21
C ALA A 213 68.92 -17.38 -40.55
N LEU A 214 69.61 -17.41 -39.40
CA LEU A 214 70.12 -16.21 -38.75
C LEU A 214 71.17 -15.50 -39.62
N ALA A 215 72.11 -16.25 -40.21
CA ALA A 215 73.11 -15.67 -41.11
C ALA A 215 72.46 -14.97 -42.33
N ALA A 216 71.43 -15.58 -42.91
CA ALA A 216 70.68 -14.98 -44.02
C ALA A 216 69.95 -13.69 -43.60
N ALA A 217 69.23 -13.71 -42.48
CA ALA A 217 68.49 -12.54 -41.98
C ALA A 217 69.41 -11.35 -41.64
N LEU A 218 70.60 -11.63 -41.11
CA LEU A 218 71.61 -10.58 -40.86
C LEU A 218 72.19 -10.03 -42.17
N GLY A 219 72.39 -10.87 -43.20
CA GLY A 219 72.83 -10.42 -44.52
C GLY A 219 71.80 -9.51 -45.20
N ASP A 220 70.50 -9.81 -45.06
CA ASP A 220 69.43 -8.94 -45.58
C ASP A 220 69.41 -7.57 -44.90
N LEU A 221 69.79 -7.51 -43.62
CA LEU A 221 69.86 -6.30 -42.81
C LEU A 221 70.95 -5.33 -43.32
N GLU A 222 72.05 -5.87 -43.85
CA GLU A 222 73.15 -5.11 -44.47
C GLU A 222 72.73 -4.44 -45.80
N SER A 223 71.66 -4.91 -46.45
CA SER A 223 71.15 -4.36 -47.74
C SER A 223 70.19 -3.17 -47.61
N GLY A 224 69.99 -2.62 -46.40
CA GLY A 224 69.25 -1.37 -46.16
C GLY A 224 68.16 -1.47 -45.09
N PHE A 225 67.81 -0.33 -44.48
CA PHE A 225 66.95 -0.23 -43.30
C PHE A 225 65.46 -0.41 -43.63
N ALA A 226 64.83 -1.48 -43.13
CA ALA A 226 63.38 -1.69 -43.19
C ALA A 226 62.89 -2.46 -41.95
N ASP A 227 61.75 -2.05 -41.37
CA ASP A 227 61.18 -2.65 -40.15
C ASP A 227 60.98 -4.17 -40.31
N ALA A 228 60.51 -4.60 -41.49
CA ALA A 228 60.32 -6.02 -41.81
C ALA A 228 61.63 -6.83 -41.79
N LYS A 229 62.78 -6.22 -42.09
CA LYS A 229 64.10 -6.87 -42.07
C LYS A 229 64.64 -7.03 -40.65
N PHE A 230 64.44 -6.03 -39.79
CA PHE A 230 64.74 -6.15 -38.36
C PHE A 230 63.83 -7.17 -37.68
N GLU A 231 62.53 -7.17 -38.01
CA GLU A 231 61.61 -8.19 -37.48
C GLU A 231 62.01 -9.60 -37.94
N ALA A 232 62.48 -9.76 -39.18
CA ALA A 232 63.01 -11.03 -39.67
C ALA A 232 64.29 -11.46 -38.91
N ALA A 233 65.21 -10.54 -38.65
CA ALA A 233 66.41 -10.81 -37.85
C ALA A 233 66.10 -11.12 -36.39
N ASP A 234 65.17 -10.40 -35.75
CA ASP A 234 64.70 -10.69 -34.39
C ASP A 234 64.05 -12.08 -34.32
N LYS A 235 63.22 -12.44 -35.31
CA LYS A 235 62.63 -13.78 -35.41
C LYS A 235 63.70 -14.86 -35.56
N ALA A 236 64.74 -14.61 -36.36
CA ALA A 236 65.83 -15.57 -36.54
C ALA A 236 66.71 -15.72 -35.28
N VAL A 237 66.99 -14.61 -34.58
CA VAL A 237 67.68 -14.62 -33.27
C VAL A 237 66.87 -15.39 -32.24
N ALA A 238 65.56 -15.13 -32.16
CA ALA A 238 64.67 -15.84 -31.25
C ALA A 238 64.56 -17.33 -31.59
N ALA A 239 64.50 -17.68 -32.88
CA ALA A 239 64.45 -19.06 -33.34
C ALA A 239 65.74 -19.82 -32.97
N LEU A 240 66.92 -19.24 -33.22
CA LEU A 240 68.18 -19.88 -32.85
C LEU A 240 68.35 -19.98 -31.33
N ALA A 241 68.02 -18.93 -30.57
CA ALA A 241 68.05 -18.98 -29.10
C ALA A 241 67.11 -20.07 -28.54
N LYS A 242 65.93 -20.22 -29.14
CA LYS A 242 64.99 -21.27 -28.78
C LYS A 242 65.56 -22.66 -29.05
N GLN A 243 66.23 -22.89 -30.19
CA GLN A 243 66.85 -24.20 -30.47
C GLN A 243 67.97 -24.53 -29.48
N VAL A 244 68.80 -23.54 -29.14
CA VAL A 244 69.86 -23.71 -28.12
C VAL A 244 69.27 -24.08 -26.76
N GLU A 245 68.19 -23.43 -26.32
CA GLU A 245 67.53 -23.79 -25.06
C GLU A 245 66.81 -25.15 -25.14
N GLN A 246 66.24 -25.53 -26.29
CA GLN A 246 65.54 -26.81 -26.46
C GLN A 246 66.46 -28.03 -26.35
N GLY A 247 67.71 -27.94 -26.79
CA GLY A 247 68.67 -29.05 -26.63
C GLY A 247 69.56 -28.95 -25.39
N LYS A 248 69.36 -27.96 -24.52
CA LYS A 248 70.09 -27.83 -23.24
C LYS A 248 70.14 -29.10 -22.38
N PRO A 249 69.08 -29.92 -22.26
CA PRO A 249 69.13 -31.19 -21.52
C PRO A 249 70.12 -32.22 -22.11
N LEU A 250 70.53 -32.04 -23.36
CA LEU A 250 71.46 -32.91 -24.07
C LEU A 250 72.91 -32.47 -23.86
N GLU A 251 73.17 -31.23 -23.43
CA GLU A 251 74.54 -30.70 -23.27
C GLU A 251 75.37 -31.45 -22.22
N ASP A 252 74.73 -31.93 -21.16
CA ASP A 252 75.39 -32.72 -20.11
C ASP A 252 75.55 -34.20 -20.48
N ARG A 253 74.80 -34.65 -21.49
CA ARG A 253 74.68 -36.08 -21.86
C ARG A 253 75.36 -36.41 -23.19
N GLU A 254 75.53 -35.44 -24.08
CA GLU A 254 76.16 -35.59 -25.39
C GLU A 254 77.11 -34.39 -25.64
N LYS A 255 78.42 -34.69 -25.65
CA LYS A 255 79.47 -33.67 -25.70
C LYS A 255 79.59 -32.95 -27.05
N ALA A 256 79.23 -33.61 -28.16
CA ALA A 256 79.33 -33.02 -29.48
C ALA A 256 78.19 -32.01 -29.77
N TYR A 257 77.01 -32.20 -29.19
CA TYR A 257 75.89 -31.27 -29.22
C TYR A 257 76.25 -30.01 -28.43
N LYS A 258 76.85 -30.17 -27.25
CA LYS A 258 77.31 -29.03 -26.43
C LYS A 258 78.23 -28.08 -27.22
N ALA A 259 79.18 -28.64 -27.97
CA ALA A 259 80.09 -27.83 -28.79
C ALA A 259 79.35 -27.01 -29.87
N GLU A 260 78.32 -27.57 -30.51
CA GLU A 260 77.50 -26.86 -31.50
C GLU A 260 76.57 -25.80 -30.84
N ALA A 261 76.03 -26.09 -29.66
CA ALA A 261 75.23 -25.14 -28.90
C ALA A 261 76.06 -23.93 -28.45
N ASP A 262 77.30 -24.13 -28.00
CA ASP A 262 78.21 -23.04 -27.63
C ASP A 262 78.57 -22.16 -28.83
N LYS A 263 78.75 -22.76 -30.01
CA LYS A 263 78.97 -22.03 -31.26
C LYS A 263 77.75 -21.17 -31.64
N ALA A 264 76.54 -21.71 -31.52
CA ALA A 264 75.30 -20.96 -31.73
C ALA A 264 75.14 -19.78 -30.76
N ARG A 265 75.51 -19.94 -29.49
CA ARG A 265 75.48 -18.86 -28.47
C ARG A 265 76.41 -17.69 -28.83
N ALA A 266 77.60 -18.00 -29.35
CA ALA A 266 78.53 -16.98 -29.82
C ALA A 266 77.95 -16.17 -30.99
N GLU A 267 77.35 -16.85 -31.97
CA GLU A 267 76.71 -16.22 -33.13
C GLU A 267 75.51 -15.34 -32.74
N LEU A 268 74.70 -15.75 -31.76
CA LEU A 268 73.61 -14.92 -31.20
C LEU A 268 74.11 -13.61 -30.59
N THR A 269 75.24 -13.66 -29.89
CA THR A 269 75.84 -12.47 -29.26
C THR A 269 76.32 -11.50 -30.32
N GLN A 270 76.98 -12.00 -31.37
CA GLN A 270 77.44 -11.19 -32.50
C GLN A 270 76.27 -10.60 -33.31
N ALA A 271 75.19 -11.35 -33.51
CA ALA A 271 74.00 -10.90 -34.21
C ALA A 271 73.35 -9.69 -33.54
N ARG A 272 73.20 -9.73 -32.21
CA ARG A 272 72.60 -8.65 -31.43
C ARG A 272 73.41 -7.36 -31.53
N ALA A 273 74.74 -7.45 -31.42
CA ALA A 273 75.62 -6.30 -31.58
C ALA A 273 75.48 -5.64 -32.97
N LYS A 274 75.42 -6.45 -34.05
CA LYS A 274 75.20 -5.94 -35.42
C LYS A 274 73.84 -5.23 -35.58
N MET A 275 72.79 -5.75 -34.94
CA MET A 275 71.47 -5.13 -34.98
C MET A 275 71.45 -3.79 -34.22
N ASP A 276 72.12 -3.70 -33.07
CA ASP A 276 72.20 -2.47 -32.28
C ASP A 276 72.96 -1.35 -33.04
N ASP A 277 74.06 -1.69 -33.71
CA ASP A 277 74.82 -0.74 -34.56
C ASP A 277 73.99 -0.21 -35.75
N ALA A 278 73.14 -1.07 -36.35
CA ALA A 278 72.26 -0.70 -37.44
C ALA A 278 71.10 0.22 -37.00
N VAL A 279 70.63 0.11 -35.75
CA VAL A 279 69.64 1.04 -35.17
C VAL A 279 70.26 2.41 -34.87
N ALA A 280 71.49 2.43 -34.33
CA ALA A 280 72.18 3.65 -33.96
C ALA A 280 72.46 4.58 -35.17
N SER A 281 72.68 4.01 -36.36
CA SER A 281 73.00 4.75 -37.58
C SER A 281 71.78 5.33 -38.33
N ALA A 282 70.56 4.79 -38.13
CA ALA A 282 69.38 5.14 -38.94
C ALA A 282 68.15 5.65 -38.15
N GLY A 283 68.08 5.46 -36.81
CA GLY A 283 66.86 5.71 -36.02
C GLY A 283 66.51 7.17 -35.68
N VAL A 284 67.51 8.05 -35.51
CA VAL A 284 67.29 9.42 -34.98
C VAL A 284 66.52 10.32 -35.94
N SER A 285 66.77 10.19 -37.25
CA SER A 285 66.12 10.99 -38.30
C SER A 285 64.62 10.68 -38.41
N ARG A 286 64.21 9.41 -38.34
CA ARG A 286 62.80 9.01 -38.40
C ARG A 286 62.00 9.44 -37.16
N VAL A 287 62.56 9.31 -35.96
CA VAL A 287 61.87 9.76 -34.73
C VAL A 287 61.58 11.25 -34.80
N LYS A 288 62.50 12.06 -35.34
CA LYS A 288 62.24 13.47 -35.59
C LYS A 288 61.13 13.69 -36.62
N THR A 289 61.16 12.99 -37.76
CA THR A 289 60.10 13.13 -38.80
C THR A 289 58.69 12.81 -38.28
N GLU A 290 58.52 11.79 -37.45
CA GLU A 290 57.19 11.41 -36.93
C GLU A 290 56.76 12.25 -35.70
N LEU A 291 57.70 12.75 -34.89
CA LEU A 291 57.37 13.48 -33.66
C LEU A 291 57.38 15.01 -33.84
N ASP A 292 58.11 15.55 -34.81
CA ASP A 292 58.21 17.00 -35.05
C ASP A 292 56.84 17.65 -35.31
N PRO A 293 55.92 17.12 -36.13
CA PRO A 293 54.60 17.73 -36.33
C PRO A 293 53.78 17.82 -35.04
N ALA A 294 53.88 16.80 -34.18
CA ALA A 294 53.19 16.77 -32.89
C ALA A 294 53.85 17.74 -31.89
N ASN A 295 55.18 17.85 -31.90
CA ASN A 295 55.93 18.79 -31.09
C ASN A 295 55.69 20.25 -31.52
N GLU A 296 55.62 20.55 -32.82
CA GLU A 296 55.25 21.86 -33.35
C GLU A 296 53.82 22.25 -32.92
N SER A 297 52.88 21.31 -33.02
CA SER A 297 51.51 21.49 -32.54
C SER A 297 51.45 21.74 -31.04
N LEU A 298 52.27 21.04 -30.24
CA LEU A 298 52.42 21.28 -28.80
C LEU A 298 52.99 22.66 -28.49
N VAL A 299 54.04 23.10 -29.19
CA VAL A 299 54.66 24.42 -29.00
C VAL A 299 53.68 25.53 -29.38
N ALA A 300 52.94 25.37 -30.46
CA ALA A 300 51.86 26.28 -30.86
C ALA A 300 50.76 26.35 -29.79
N SER A 301 50.36 25.19 -29.25
CA SER A 301 49.38 25.09 -28.16
C SER A 301 49.87 25.76 -26.88
N ALA A 302 51.13 25.56 -26.49
CA ALA A 302 51.73 26.23 -25.33
C ALA A 302 51.70 27.75 -25.51
N LYS A 303 52.05 28.26 -26.70
CA LYS A 303 51.98 29.69 -27.02
C LYS A 303 50.54 30.23 -26.94
N ALA A 304 49.57 29.48 -27.47
CA ALA A 304 48.16 29.87 -27.44
C ALA A 304 47.61 29.90 -26.01
N LEU A 305 47.94 28.92 -25.17
CA LEU A 305 47.45 28.84 -23.79
C LEU A 305 48.06 29.91 -22.86
N ARG A 306 49.30 30.35 -23.14
CA ARG A 306 49.94 31.49 -22.46
C ARG A 306 49.22 32.81 -22.76
N ALA A 307 48.46 32.92 -23.86
CA ALA A 307 47.65 34.10 -24.13
C ALA A 307 46.58 34.30 -23.05
N LYS A 308 46.21 35.56 -22.77
CA LYS A 308 45.32 35.91 -21.66
C LYS A 308 43.90 35.33 -21.78
N LYS A 309 43.44 35.00 -22.99
CA LYS A 309 42.13 34.39 -23.29
C LYS A 309 42.23 33.47 -24.52
N PRO A 310 42.56 32.18 -24.34
CA PRO A 310 42.49 31.21 -25.44
C PRO A 310 41.04 30.94 -25.85
N THR A 311 40.79 30.71 -27.14
CA THR A 311 39.44 30.38 -27.65
C THR A 311 39.05 28.93 -27.35
N PRO A 312 37.75 28.57 -27.41
CA PRO A 312 37.30 27.19 -27.25
C PRO A 312 37.97 26.22 -28.24
N GLU A 313 38.18 26.67 -29.47
CA GLU A 313 38.90 25.93 -30.51
C GLU A 313 40.36 25.70 -30.09
N GLN A 314 41.05 26.74 -29.60
CA GLN A 314 42.44 26.64 -29.12
C GLN A 314 42.59 25.70 -27.92
N LEU A 315 41.60 25.65 -27.01
CA LEU A 315 41.59 24.69 -25.90
C LEU A 315 41.41 23.24 -26.40
N THR A 316 40.58 23.05 -27.42
CA THR A 316 40.31 21.72 -28.02
C THR A 316 41.50 21.23 -28.83
N GLU A 317 42.12 22.12 -29.61
CA GLU A 317 43.37 21.88 -30.33
C GLU A 317 44.50 21.51 -29.36
N ALA A 318 44.65 22.27 -28.26
CA ALA A 318 45.66 21.97 -27.25
C ALA A 318 45.45 20.62 -26.55
N LYS A 319 44.20 20.23 -26.25
CA LYS A 319 43.87 18.88 -25.72
C LYS A 319 44.25 17.79 -26.71
N THR A 320 43.97 18.01 -28.00
CA THR A 320 44.28 17.07 -29.08
C THR A 320 45.79 16.94 -29.27
N ALA A 321 46.50 18.07 -29.30
CA ALA A 321 47.96 18.10 -29.41
C ALA A 321 48.64 17.40 -28.22
N ALA A 322 48.18 17.65 -26.99
CA ALA A 322 48.67 16.95 -25.80
C ALA A 322 48.44 15.44 -25.87
N PHE A 323 47.23 15.00 -26.28
CA PHE A 323 46.92 13.58 -26.42
C PHE A 323 47.76 12.87 -27.49
N VAL A 324 47.90 13.48 -28.67
CA VAL A 324 48.69 12.92 -29.78
C VAL A 324 50.16 12.85 -29.40
N ALA A 325 50.71 13.93 -28.84
CA ALA A 325 52.11 13.94 -28.42
C ALA A 325 52.40 12.95 -27.31
N ARG A 326 51.49 12.79 -26.32
CA ARG A 326 51.62 11.78 -25.26
C ARG A 326 51.68 10.37 -25.83
N LYS A 327 50.78 10.02 -26.76
CA LYS A 327 50.80 8.72 -27.45
C LYS A 327 52.10 8.47 -28.21
N LEU A 328 52.62 9.48 -28.89
CA LEU A 328 53.87 9.36 -29.65
C LEU A 328 55.09 9.27 -28.73
N VAL A 329 55.11 10.04 -27.63
CA VAL A 329 56.14 9.90 -26.59
C VAL A 329 56.14 8.48 -26.03
N ASP A 330 54.98 7.94 -25.66
CA ASP A 330 54.85 6.57 -25.15
C ASP A 330 55.30 5.51 -26.19
N LYS A 331 55.00 5.73 -27.49
CA LYS A 331 55.43 4.86 -28.60
C LYS A 331 56.95 4.80 -28.73
N TYR A 332 57.65 5.94 -28.56
CA TYR A 332 59.10 6.04 -28.78
C TYR A 332 59.95 5.93 -27.51
N ASP A 333 59.34 5.95 -26.33
CA ASP A 333 60.03 5.81 -25.04
C ASP A 333 60.98 4.59 -24.96
N PRO A 334 60.59 3.39 -25.45
CA PRO A 334 61.48 2.23 -25.47
C PRO A 334 62.71 2.41 -26.37
N GLN A 335 62.60 3.22 -27.43
CA GLN A 335 63.72 3.54 -28.32
C GLN A 335 64.64 4.61 -27.70
N GLY A 336 64.09 5.50 -26.87
CA GLY A 336 64.87 6.42 -26.04
C GLY A 336 65.81 5.71 -25.08
N ALA A 337 65.37 4.60 -24.48
CA ALA A 337 66.23 3.78 -23.61
C ALA A 337 67.44 3.16 -24.34
N ARG A 338 67.36 2.97 -25.67
CA ARG A 338 68.41 2.38 -26.51
C ARG A 338 69.32 3.43 -27.17
N SER A 339 68.91 4.70 -27.21
CA SER A 339 69.68 5.79 -27.83
C SER A 339 69.62 7.08 -27.00
N PRO A 340 70.76 7.53 -26.44
CA PRO A 340 70.83 8.79 -25.69
C PRO A 340 70.37 10.01 -26.49
N ALA A 341 70.55 9.99 -27.83
CA ALA A 341 70.11 11.07 -28.72
C ALA A 341 68.58 11.14 -28.85
N ILE A 342 67.91 9.98 -28.91
CA ILE A 342 66.44 9.89 -28.93
C ILE A 342 65.87 10.29 -27.55
N ALA A 343 66.48 9.83 -26.45
CA ALA A 343 66.08 10.21 -25.10
C ALA A 343 66.08 11.73 -24.88
N LYS A 344 67.17 12.41 -25.26
CA LYS A 344 67.29 13.87 -25.09
C LYS A 344 66.21 14.65 -25.86
N TYR A 345 65.83 14.16 -27.04
CA TYR A 345 64.77 14.78 -27.84
C TYR A 345 63.37 14.53 -27.23
N LEU A 346 63.10 13.30 -26.78
CA LEU A 346 61.85 12.97 -26.06
C LEU A 346 61.68 13.78 -24.78
N ASP A 347 62.75 14.03 -24.03
CA ASP A 347 62.71 14.86 -22.82
C ASP A 347 62.28 16.31 -23.11
N GLY A 348 62.72 16.87 -24.25
CA GLY A 348 62.28 18.19 -24.72
C GLY A 348 60.78 18.24 -25.00
N VAL A 349 60.25 17.21 -25.69
CA VAL A 349 58.81 17.10 -25.98
C VAL A 349 57.99 16.86 -24.70
N LYS A 350 58.46 16.00 -23.80
CA LYS A 350 57.84 15.75 -22.48
C LYS A 350 57.72 17.04 -21.66
N LYS A 351 58.75 17.89 -21.66
CA LYS A 351 58.71 19.17 -20.95
C LYS A 351 57.63 20.11 -21.50
N THR A 352 57.54 20.24 -22.83
CA THR A 352 56.49 21.05 -23.49
C THR A 352 55.09 20.47 -23.24
N LEU A 353 54.95 19.14 -23.25
CA LEU A 353 53.70 18.45 -22.96
C LEU A 353 53.21 18.77 -21.53
N VAL A 354 54.07 18.64 -20.52
CA VAL A 354 53.74 18.98 -19.13
C VAL A 354 53.30 20.43 -19.00
N GLU A 355 53.99 21.36 -19.66
CA GLU A 355 53.60 22.77 -19.67
C GLU A 355 52.19 22.98 -20.28
N VAL A 356 51.88 22.32 -21.40
CA VAL A 356 50.55 22.42 -22.04
C VAL A 356 49.46 21.83 -21.14
N GLU A 357 49.70 20.67 -20.52
CA GLU A 357 48.76 20.03 -19.59
C GLU A 357 48.49 20.92 -18.35
N GLN A 358 49.54 21.53 -17.77
CA GLN A 358 49.40 22.48 -16.65
C GLN A 358 48.58 23.70 -17.05
N ASN A 359 48.87 24.32 -18.20
CA ASN A 359 48.13 25.50 -18.65
C ASN A 359 46.66 25.16 -19.00
N LEU A 360 46.37 23.97 -19.57
CA LEU A 360 45.00 23.50 -19.79
C LEU A 360 44.22 23.38 -18.48
N GLN A 361 44.86 22.89 -17.41
CA GLN A 361 44.25 22.80 -16.08
C GLN A 361 43.98 24.18 -15.47
N LEU A 362 44.94 25.12 -15.57
CA LEU A 362 44.73 26.52 -15.15
C LEU A 362 43.53 27.15 -15.86
N ARG A 363 43.44 27.02 -17.19
CA ARG A 363 42.33 27.60 -17.97
C ARG A 363 40.99 26.97 -17.66
N SER A 364 40.97 25.66 -17.36
CA SER A 364 39.74 24.97 -16.96
C SER A 364 39.23 25.49 -15.60
N LEU A 365 40.12 25.79 -14.65
CA LEU A 365 39.76 26.41 -13.37
C LEU A 365 39.24 27.84 -13.54
N ASP A 366 39.88 28.64 -14.39
CA ASP A 366 39.44 30.01 -14.70
C ASP A 366 38.01 30.04 -15.27
N VAL A 367 37.71 29.15 -16.22
CA VAL A 367 36.38 29.03 -16.83
C VAL A 367 35.34 28.59 -15.79
N ALA A 368 35.61 27.53 -15.03
CA ALA A 368 34.68 27.06 -14.01
C ALA A 368 34.39 28.13 -12.92
N ARG A 369 35.39 28.95 -12.58
CA ARG A 369 35.21 30.08 -11.64
C ARG A 369 34.36 31.20 -12.25
N ALA A 370 34.56 31.51 -13.53
CA ALA A 370 33.76 32.51 -14.24
C ALA A 370 32.29 32.07 -14.38
N ASP A 371 32.05 30.80 -14.74
CA ASP A 371 30.71 30.23 -14.85
C ASP A 371 29.99 30.24 -13.49
N LEU A 372 30.68 29.86 -12.41
CA LEU A 372 30.13 29.95 -11.06
C LEU A 372 29.79 31.40 -10.68
N SER A 373 30.67 32.36 -10.97
CA SER A 373 30.42 33.78 -10.71
C SER A 373 29.20 34.30 -11.48
N ALA A 374 29.05 33.93 -12.75
CA ALA A 374 27.90 34.29 -13.57
C ALA A 374 26.59 33.67 -13.01
N ALA A 375 26.63 32.40 -12.63
CA ALA A 375 25.47 31.71 -12.07
C ALA A 375 25.05 32.29 -10.71
N LEU A 376 26.02 32.66 -9.84
CA LEU A 376 25.73 33.35 -8.58
C LEU A 376 25.10 34.74 -8.82
N LYS A 377 25.54 35.47 -9.85
CA LYS A 377 24.94 36.77 -10.21
C LYS A 377 23.48 36.65 -10.62
N ASN A 378 23.08 35.56 -11.26
CA ASN A 378 21.66 35.30 -11.59
C ASN A 378 20.79 35.20 -10.32
N LEU A 379 21.37 34.76 -9.19
CA LEU A 379 20.66 34.67 -7.91
C LEU A 379 20.44 36.03 -7.23
N GLU A 380 21.10 37.10 -7.67
CA GLU A 380 20.92 38.46 -7.11
C GLU A 380 19.55 39.07 -7.44
N LYS A 381 18.85 38.53 -8.45
CA LYS A 381 17.46 38.90 -8.79
C LYS A 381 16.57 38.76 -7.56
N ARG A 382 15.51 39.58 -7.42
CA ARG A 382 14.60 39.56 -6.24
C ARG A 382 14.06 38.16 -5.94
N LEU A 383 13.55 37.48 -6.95
CA LEU A 383 12.95 36.13 -6.88
C LEU A 383 13.56 35.25 -7.97
N PRO A 384 14.77 34.71 -7.75
CA PRO A 384 15.36 33.76 -8.68
C PRO A 384 14.57 32.44 -8.66
N SER A 385 14.61 31.72 -9.77
CA SER A 385 13.92 30.43 -9.92
C SER A 385 14.70 29.30 -9.26
N ASP A 386 14.04 28.17 -9.02
CA ASP A 386 14.72 26.98 -8.49
C ASP A 386 15.73 26.40 -9.52
N GLU A 387 15.50 26.64 -10.82
CA GLU A 387 16.43 26.29 -11.90
C GLU A 387 17.72 27.12 -11.83
N GLU A 388 17.64 28.42 -11.55
CA GLU A 388 18.83 29.28 -11.38
C GLU A 388 19.67 28.84 -10.17
N PHE A 389 19.03 28.37 -9.08
CA PHE A 389 19.76 27.75 -7.96
C PHE A 389 20.41 26.42 -8.36
N ALA A 390 19.77 25.62 -9.21
CA ALA A 390 20.32 24.37 -9.71
C ALA A 390 21.53 24.63 -10.64
N GLU A 391 21.45 25.64 -11.49
CA GLU A 391 22.54 26.09 -12.35
C GLU A 391 23.78 26.50 -11.52
N ALA A 392 23.59 27.33 -10.49
CA ALA A 392 24.68 27.73 -9.60
C ALA A 392 25.29 26.55 -8.82
N LYS A 393 24.47 25.58 -8.38
CA LYS A 393 24.97 24.33 -7.77
C LYS A 393 25.74 23.46 -8.75
N ALA A 394 25.29 23.39 -10.01
CA ALA A 394 25.99 22.65 -11.06
C ALA A 394 27.36 23.30 -11.38
N ALA A 395 27.41 24.62 -11.54
CA ALA A 395 28.65 25.36 -11.74
C ALA A 395 29.62 25.20 -10.56
N LEU A 396 29.11 25.21 -9.33
CA LEU A 396 29.89 24.93 -8.12
C LEU A 396 30.49 23.51 -8.14
N LEU A 397 29.69 22.50 -8.54
CA LEU A 397 30.15 21.13 -8.68
C LEU A 397 31.24 21.00 -9.76
N VAL A 398 31.10 21.72 -10.88
CA VAL A 398 32.13 21.75 -11.93
C VAL A 398 33.43 22.37 -11.40
N LEU A 399 33.36 23.46 -10.63
CA LEU A 399 34.53 24.06 -10.00
C LEU A 399 35.21 23.12 -9.00
N ASP A 400 34.45 22.48 -8.11
CA ASP A 400 34.96 21.51 -7.12
C ASP A 400 35.66 20.34 -7.83
N LYS A 401 35.02 19.73 -8.84
CA LYS A 401 35.61 18.60 -9.60
C LYS A 401 36.86 19.00 -10.38
N THR A 402 36.86 20.20 -10.98
CA THR A 402 38.03 20.70 -11.72
C THR A 402 39.20 20.97 -10.77
N ALA A 403 38.93 21.47 -9.56
CA ALA A 403 39.95 21.67 -8.52
C ALA A 403 40.51 20.35 -7.96
N ASP A 404 39.68 19.33 -7.81
CA ASP A 404 40.10 18.01 -7.33
C ASP A 404 40.89 17.20 -8.38
N ALA A 405 40.64 17.43 -9.67
CA ALA A 405 41.37 16.79 -10.76
C ALA A 405 42.80 17.34 -10.96
N ALA A 406 43.12 18.49 -10.37
CA ALA A 406 44.46 19.06 -10.42
C ALA A 406 45.42 18.29 -9.48
N PRO A 407 46.62 17.87 -9.94
CA PRO A 407 47.57 17.15 -9.11
C PRO A 407 48.02 18.01 -7.91
N GLY A 408 47.62 17.62 -6.71
CA GLY A 408 47.75 18.43 -5.48
C GLY A 408 49.16 18.77 -4.99
N LYS A 409 50.21 18.41 -5.74
CA LYS A 409 51.62 18.74 -5.44
C LYS A 409 52.29 19.60 -6.51
N ASP A 410 51.59 19.99 -7.58
CA ASP A 410 52.16 20.83 -8.63
C ASP A 410 52.23 22.30 -8.15
N PRO A 411 53.44 22.87 -7.95
CA PRO A 411 53.58 24.24 -7.48
C PRO A 411 52.99 25.28 -8.44
N SER A 412 52.89 24.95 -9.74
CA SER A 412 52.36 25.86 -10.76
C SER A 412 50.84 26.03 -10.71
N LEU A 413 50.13 25.08 -10.09
CA LEU A 413 48.65 25.06 -10.00
C LEU A 413 48.14 25.42 -8.60
N ALA A 414 48.99 25.37 -7.58
CA ALA A 414 48.60 25.48 -6.18
C ALA A 414 47.78 26.74 -5.85
N ALA A 415 48.17 27.89 -6.42
CA ALA A 415 47.44 29.15 -6.21
C ALA A 415 46.04 29.13 -6.83
N ALA A 416 45.91 28.65 -8.08
CA ALA A 416 44.62 28.57 -8.77
C ALA A 416 43.65 27.58 -8.09
N VAL A 417 44.17 26.46 -7.58
CA VAL A 417 43.37 25.48 -6.81
C VAL A 417 42.93 26.06 -5.47
N ALA A 418 43.79 26.82 -4.78
CA ALA A 418 43.42 27.49 -3.53
C ALA A 418 42.32 28.54 -3.77
N ASP A 419 42.45 29.36 -4.82
CA ASP A 419 41.45 30.33 -5.24
C ASP A 419 40.11 29.67 -5.58
N ALA A 420 40.12 28.55 -6.31
CA ALA A 420 38.91 27.77 -6.64
C ALA A 420 38.23 27.23 -5.39
N ARG A 421 38.99 26.69 -4.43
CA ARG A 421 38.45 26.21 -3.14
C ARG A 421 37.88 27.34 -2.29
N TRP A 422 38.52 28.50 -2.30
CA TRP A 422 38.01 29.68 -1.62
C TRP A 422 36.70 30.18 -2.26
N ALA A 423 36.65 30.29 -3.59
CA ALA A 423 35.43 30.65 -4.32
C ALA A 423 34.29 29.65 -4.09
N SER A 424 34.60 28.34 -4.03
CA SER A 424 33.63 27.29 -3.67
C SER A 424 33.05 27.49 -2.27
N LYS A 425 33.89 27.83 -1.28
CA LYS A 425 33.45 28.12 0.09
C LYS A 425 32.53 29.35 0.15
N GLU A 426 32.90 30.46 -0.51
CA GLU A 426 32.05 31.65 -0.58
C GLU A 426 30.74 31.41 -1.31
N ALA A 427 30.77 30.66 -2.41
CA ALA A 427 29.58 30.29 -3.17
C ALA A 427 28.59 29.47 -2.34
N LYS A 428 29.08 28.50 -1.54
CA LYS A 428 28.25 27.71 -0.62
C LYS A 428 27.53 28.61 0.39
N ALA A 429 28.25 29.52 1.04
CA ALA A 429 27.66 30.48 1.98
C ALA A 429 26.65 31.43 1.30
N THR A 430 26.97 31.88 0.08
CA THR A 430 26.09 32.75 -0.72
C THR A 430 24.80 32.05 -1.11
N LEU A 431 24.89 30.80 -1.57
CA LEU A 431 23.74 29.97 -1.94
C LEU A 431 22.80 29.75 -0.76
N GLU A 432 23.32 29.40 0.41
CA GLU A 432 22.52 29.21 1.63
C GLU A 432 21.82 30.50 2.05
N LYS A 433 22.58 31.60 2.15
CA LYS A 433 22.04 32.91 2.52
C LYS A 433 20.97 33.38 1.54
N ARG A 434 21.22 33.25 0.23
CA ARG A 434 20.28 33.70 -0.79
C ARG A 434 19.05 32.81 -0.83
N ARG A 435 19.20 31.49 -0.67
CA ARG A 435 18.03 30.59 -0.60
C ARG A 435 17.11 30.96 0.54
N TYR A 436 17.67 31.21 1.73
CA TYR A 436 16.91 31.68 2.88
C TYR A 436 16.13 32.97 2.58
N GLN A 437 16.79 33.98 2.01
CA GLN A 437 16.14 35.27 1.69
C GLN A 437 15.01 35.13 0.67
N VAL A 438 15.19 34.29 -0.34
CA VAL A 438 14.19 34.05 -1.39
C VAL A 438 12.99 33.32 -0.83
N ASP A 439 13.21 32.25 -0.05
CA ASP A 439 12.14 31.49 0.59
C ASP A 439 11.36 32.37 1.59
N LEU A 440 12.04 33.23 2.35
CA LEU A 440 11.41 34.24 3.22
C LEU A 440 10.54 35.22 2.43
N THR A 441 11.05 35.75 1.31
CA THR A 441 10.30 36.68 0.45
C THR A 441 9.08 36.03 -0.17
N ARG A 442 9.22 34.81 -0.72
CA ARG A 442 8.10 34.03 -1.28
C ARG A 442 7.03 33.77 -0.23
N GLN A 443 7.46 33.40 0.98
CA GLN A 443 6.56 33.15 2.10
C GLN A 443 5.81 34.42 2.53
N HIS A 444 6.50 35.55 2.62
CA HIS A 444 5.86 36.84 2.90
C HIS A 444 4.82 37.21 1.82
N ASP A 445 5.20 37.17 0.54
CA ASP A 445 4.33 37.48 -0.59
C ASP A 445 3.09 36.56 -0.65
N ALA A 446 3.25 35.27 -0.32
CA ALA A 446 2.17 34.29 -0.27
C ALA A 446 1.15 34.61 0.84
N VAL A 447 1.63 34.91 2.05
CA VAL A 447 0.74 35.32 3.16
C VAL A 447 0.04 36.63 2.83
N GLU A 448 0.74 37.61 2.27
CA GLU A 448 0.15 38.90 1.90
C GLU A 448 -0.94 38.74 0.82
N THR A 449 -0.69 37.88 -0.17
CA THR A 449 -1.69 37.55 -1.21
C THR A 449 -2.92 36.89 -0.60
N ALA A 450 -2.74 35.88 0.27
CA ALA A 450 -3.85 35.23 0.96
C ALA A 450 -4.63 36.23 1.83
N ARG A 451 -3.92 37.10 2.57
CA ARG A 451 -4.52 38.16 3.40
C ARG A 451 -5.35 39.12 2.55
N LYS A 452 -4.84 39.58 1.41
CA LYS A 452 -5.57 40.47 0.49
C LYS A 452 -6.83 39.79 -0.07
N ALA A 453 -6.75 38.52 -0.45
CA ALA A 453 -7.91 37.75 -0.93
C ALA A 453 -8.98 37.59 0.16
N ALA A 454 -8.59 37.19 1.38
CA ALA A 454 -9.50 37.08 2.52
C ALA A 454 -10.14 38.44 2.87
N GLN A 455 -9.34 39.51 2.88
CA GLN A 455 -9.85 40.87 3.11
C GLN A 455 -10.88 41.30 2.06
N ALA A 456 -10.66 40.99 0.78
CA ALA A 456 -11.58 41.31 -0.30
C ALA A 456 -12.93 40.60 -0.08
N LEU A 457 -12.91 39.29 0.18
CA LEU A 457 -14.13 38.51 0.44
C LEU A 457 -14.90 39.01 1.67
N VAL A 458 -14.20 39.30 2.77
CA VAL A 458 -14.87 39.86 3.96
C VAL A 458 -15.43 41.26 3.69
N THR A 459 -14.80 42.05 2.82
CA THR A 459 -15.34 43.36 2.40
C THR A 459 -16.59 43.19 1.54
N GLU A 460 -16.64 42.21 0.65
CA GLU A 460 -17.83 41.87 -0.12
C GLU A 460 -18.99 41.44 0.79
N LEU A 461 -18.73 40.67 1.85
CA LEU A 461 -19.75 40.31 2.84
C LEU A 461 -20.41 41.52 3.52
N GLN A 462 -19.70 42.64 3.63
CA GLN A 462 -20.27 43.86 4.21
C GLN A 462 -21.29 44.54 3.27
N LYS A 463 -21.35 44.16 2.00
CA LYS A 463 -22.39 44.60 1.07
C LYS A 463 -23.72 43.91 1.37
N ALA A 464 -24.84 44.46 0.89
CA ALA A 464 -26.17 44.00 1.27
C ALA A 464 -26.52 42.62 0.66
N LYS A 465 -27.14 41.74 1.48
CA LYS A 465 -27.56 40.35 1.17
C LYS A 465 -26.43 39.40 0.77
N ALA A 466 -25.52 39.14 1.70
CA ALA A 466 -24.58 38.02 1.57
C ALA A 466 -25.31 36.67 1.75
N THR A 467 -24.96 35.69 0.93
CA THR A 467 -25.44 34.31 0.99
C THR A 467 -24.56 33.46 1.91
N GLU A 468 -25.08 32.32 2.38
CA GLU A 468 -24.30 31.39 3.21
C GLU A 468 -23.06 30.85 2.49
N ALA A 469 -23.14 30.69 1.16
CA ALA A 469 -21.99 30.30 0.34
C ALA A 469 -20.86 31.34 0.39
N GLN A 470 -21.20 32.63 0.33
CA GLN A 470 -20.22 33.72 0.42
C GLN A 470 -19.59 33.80 1.82
N PHE A 471 -20.37 33.51 2.88
CA PHE A 471 -19.82 33.40 4.23
C PHE A 471 -18.81 32.27 4.34
N ALA A 472 -19.16 31.07 3.84
CA ALA A 472 -18.27 29.92 3.84
C ALA A 472 -16.98 30.18 3.03
N GLU A 473 -17.09 30.87 1.88
CA GLU A 473 -15.95 31.25 1.06
C GLU A 473 -14.99 32.21 1.80
N ALA A 474 -15.53 33.22 2.49
CA ALA A 474 -14.72 34.14 3.28
C ALA A 474 -14.06 33.44 4.48
N GLU A 475 -14.78 32.57 5.20
CA GLU A 475 -14.24 31.77 6.31
C GLU A 475 -13.11 30.84 5.82
N ALA A 476 -13.29 30.19 4.67
CA ALA A 476 -12.28 29.36 4.05
C ALA A 476 -11.03 30.17 3.64
N ALA A 477 -11.23 31.37 3.09
CA ALA A 477 -10.12 32.27 2.74
C ALA A 477 -9.34 32.72 3.98
N VAL A 478 -10.00 33.08 5.08
CA VAL A 478 -9.34 33.42 6.35
C VAL A 478 -8.57 32.21 6.92
N LYS A 479 -9.15 31.02 6.86
CA LYS A 479 -8.47 29.77 7.25
C LYS A 479 -7.23 29.50 6.38
N ASN A 480 -7.30 29.80 5.09
CA ASN A 480 -6.16 29.70 4.19
C ASN A 480 -5.03 30.66 4.57
N VAL A 481 -5.33 31.88 5.04
CA VAL A 481 -4.30 32.79 5.57
C VAL A 481 -3.54 32.13 6.73
N ALA A 482 -4.26 31.51 7.68
CA ALA A 482 -3.65 30.82 8.81
C ALA A 482 -2.77 29.63 8.35
N ALA A 483 -3.24 28.85 7.38
CA ALA A 483 -2.51 27.71 6.84
C ALA A 483 -1.22 28.13 6.11
N VAL A 484 -1.30 29.18 5.27
CA VAL A 484 -0.12 29.72 4.59
C VAL A 484 0.85 30.31 5.62
N LEU A 485 0.37 31.00 6.65
CA LEU A 485 1.22 31.58 7.69
C LEU A 485 2.00 30.50 8.49
N GLU A 486 1.38 29.37 8.83
CA GLU A 486 2.05 28.27 9.54
C GLU A 486 3.21 27.65 8.75
N ALA A 487 3.15 27.64 7.41
CA ALA A 487 4.28 27.19 6.59
C ALA A 487 5.55 28.03 6.81
N GLY A 488 5.40 29.29 7.25
CA GLY A 488 6.48 30.22 7.54
C GLY A 488 7.02 30.16 8.97
N LYS A 489 6.57 29.23 9.81
CA LYS A 489 6.92 29.17 11.25
C LYS A 489 8.42 29.12 11.51
N ALA A 490 9.21 28.52 10.63
CA ALA A 490 10.66 28.48 10.75
C ALA A 490 11.30 29.88 10.71
N PHE A 491 10.71 30.82 9.97
CA PHE A 491 11.22 32.18 9.82
C PHE A 491 10.95 33.06 11.05
N VAL A 492 9.94 32.74 11.86
CA VAL A 492 9.53 33.57 13.02
C VAL A 492 10.67 33.81 14.03
N LYS A 493 11.54 32.81 14.24
CA LYS A 493 12.69 32.93 15.15
C LYS A 493 13.96 33.45 14.48
N LEU A 494 14.01 33.35 13.14
CA LEU A 494 15.21 33.64 12.35
C LEU A 494 15.20 35.05 11.77
N ASP A 495 14.01 35.63 11.57
CA ASP A 495 13.81 36.99 11.08
C ASP A 495 12.81 37.74 11.97
N ARG A 496 13.28 38.84 12.58
CA ARG A 496 12.48 39.62 13.52
C ARG A 496 11.28 40.30 12.83
N ASP A 497 11.46 40.76 11.61
CA ASP A 497 10.44 41.52 10.89
C ASP A 497 9.32 40.56 10.42
N TYR A 498 9.69 39.35 9.98
CA TYR A 498 8.73 38.28 9.73
C TYR A 498 8.01 37.83 11.01
N GLY A 499 8.71 37.76 12.15
CA GLY A 499 8.09 37.50 13.44
C GLY A 499 7.03 38.54 13.82
N ALA A 500 7.30 39.83 13.57
CA ALA A 500 6.31 40.90 13.77
C ALA A 500 5.14 40.79 12.78
N PHE A 501 5.42 40.45 11.52
CA PHE A 501 4.41 40.21 10.48
C PHE A 501 3.49 39.03 10.81
N ASP A 502 4.00 37.95 11.39
CA ASP A 502 3.21 36.80 11.86
C ASP A 502 2.22 37.22 12.96
N VAL A 503 2.67 38.01 13.94
CA VAL A 503 1.82 38.53 15.01
C VAL A 503 0.73 39.46 14.46
N ASP A 504 1.07 40.40 13.57
CA ASP A 504 0.10 41.27 12.90
C ASP A 504 -0.92 40.46 12.10
N THR A 505 -0.46 39.46 11.35
CA THR A 505 -1.33 38.63 10.53
C THR A 505 -2.30 37.80 11.39
N LYS A 506 -1.87 37.25 12.53
CA LYS A 506 -2.75 36.56 13.49
C LYS A 506 -3.80 37.49 14.09
N ALA A 507 -3.41 38.72 14.44
CA ALA A 507 -4.37 39.73 14.88
C ALA A 507 -5.38 40.05 13.77
N ARG A 508 -4.93 40.15 12.51
CA ARG A 508 -5.82 40.41 11.37
C ARG A 508 -6.76 39.24 11.05
N ILE A 509 -6.31 38.00 11.19
CA ILE A 509 -7.17 36.81 11.08
C ILE A 509 -8.32 36.89 12.09
N THR A 510 -8.01 37.27 13.33
CA THR A 510 -9.00 37.44 14.40
C THR A 510 -10.01 38.54 14.06
N ASP A 511 -9.53 39.72 13.66
CA ASP A 511 -10.38 40.85 13.22
C ASP A 511 -11.29 40.48 12.03
N LEU A 512 -10.79 39.71 11.06
CA LEU A 512 -11.59 39.23 9.92
C LEU A 512 -12.68 38.25 10.37
N ASN A 513 -12.36 37.28 11.23
CA ASN A 513 -13.35 36.35 11.78
C ASN A 513 -14.43 37.09 12.59
N ASP A 514 -14.05 38.08 13.39
CA ASP A 514 -14.99 38.89 14.15
C ASP A 514 -15.93 39.70 13.23
N LYS A 515 -15.40 40.24 12.13
CA LYS A 515 -16.21 40.94 11.12
C LYS A 515 -17.21 40.03 10.42
N ILE A 516 -16.80 38.80 10.10
CA ILE A 516 -17.68 37.76 9.53
C ILE A 516 -18.81 37.46 10.51
N ALA A 517 -18.47 37.14 11.77
CA ALA A 517 -19.44 36.79 12.81
C ALA A 517 -20.44 37.92 13.07
N ARG A 518 -19.95 39.16 13.23
CA ARG A 518 -20.81 40.35 13.40
C ARG A 518 -21.73 40.55 12.21
N ARG A 519 -21.23 40.38 10.99
CA ARG A 519 -22.06 40.56 9.78
C ARG A 519 -23.17 39.52 9.68
N ARG A 520 -22.88 38.26 10.03
CA ARG A 520 -23.88 37.18 10.07
C ARG A 520 -25.00 37.53 11.06
N VAL A 521 -24.64 37.96 12.28
CA VAL A 521 -25.60 38.44 13.30
C VAL A 521 -26.48 39.57 12.78
N VAL A 522 -25.89 40.60 12.14
CA VAL A 522 -26.64 41.73 11.59
C VAL A 522 -27.65 41.31 10.52
N LEU A 523 -27.29 40.41 9.61
CA LEU A 523 -28.22 39.93 8.58
C LEU A 523 -29.34 39.09 9.19
N THR A 524 -29.03 38.18 10.11
CA THR A 524 -30.04 37.42 10.85
C THR A 524 -30.99 38.35 11.62
N ALA A 525 -30.49 39.43 12.21
CA ALA A 525 -31.28 40.46 12.89
C ALA A 525 -32.20 41.25 11.94
N VAL A 526 -31.75 41.55 10.72
CA VAL A 526 -32.59 42.18 9.70
C VAL A 526 -33.73 41.26 9.29
N ASP A 527 -33.44 40.00 8.96
CA ASP A 527 -34.43 39.03 8.54
C ASP A 527 -35.43 38.71 9.65
N ALA A 528 -34.94 38.60 10.89
CA ALA A 528 -35.79 38.36 12.05
C ALA A 528 -36.74 39.53 12.35
N ARG A 529 -36.30 40.79 12.17
CA ARG A 529 -37.18 41.96 12.26
C ARG A 529 -38.25 41.95 11.18
N ALA A 530 -37.88 41.64 9.94
CA ALA A 530 -38.82 41.53 8.83
C ALA A 530 -39.89 40.45 9.10
N LEU A 531 -39.47 39.27 9.58
CA LEU A 531 -40.40 38.21 9.96
C LEU A 531 -41.34 38.63 11.08
N LEU A 532 -40.83 39.24 12.16
CA LEU A 532 -41.70 39.71 13.26
C LEU A 532 -42.72 40.75 12.77
N ALA A 533 -42.31 41.67 11.89
CA ALA A 533 -43.22 42.66 11.33
C ALA A 533 -44.33 42.00 10.48
N GLU A 534 -43.98 41.02 9.66
CA GLU A 534 -44.94 40.23 8.87
C GLU A 534 -45.90 39.46 9.78
N MET A 535 -45.40 38.76 10.79
CA MET A 535 -46.23 37.99 11.73
C MET A 535 -47.20 38.88 12.51
N VAL A 536 -46.76 40.08 12.94
CA VAL A 536 -47.64 41.08 13.57
C VAL A 536 -48.72 41.54 12.61
N ALA A 537 -48.39 41.78 11.34
CA ALA A 537 -49.38 42.15 10.33
C ALA A 537 -50.40 41.02 10.08
N THR A 538 -49.95 39.78 9.98
CA THR A 538 -50.82 38.59 9.87
C THR A 538 -51.74 38.45 11.07
N ALA A 539 -51.20 38.60 12.29
CA ALA A 539 -51.99 38.52 13.52
C ALA A 539 -53.07 39.60 13.58
N LYS A 540 -52.75 40.84 13.19
CA LYS A 540 -53.73 41.93 13.07
C LYS A 540 -54.86 41.56 12.11
N GLY A 541 -54.52 41.08 10.91
CA GLY A 541 -55.52 40.66 9.92
C GLY A 541 -56.46 39.56 10.44
N ARG A 542 -55.91 38.58 11.17
CA ARG A 542 -56.71 37.48 11.75
C ARG A 542 -57.59 37.94 12.92
N ILE A 543 -57.12 38.86 13.75
CA ILE A 543 -57.94 39.46 14.82
C ILE A 543 -59.10 40.25 14.22
N GLU A 544 -58.88 41.01 13.15
CA GLU A 544 -59.96 41.73 12.47
C GLU A 544 -60.97 40.77 11.83
N ALA A 545 -60.51 39.66 11.24
CA ALA A 545 -61.40 38.60 10.77
C ALA A 545 -62.24 37.99 11.92
N ALA A 546 -61.64 37.76 13.09
CA ALA A 546 -62.33 37.27 14.28
C ALA A 546 -63.33 38.28 14.88
N ARG A 547 -63.21 39.57 14.56
CA ARG A 547 -64.16 40.62 14.99
C ARG A 547 -65.38 40.73 14.09
N ALA A 548 -65.30 40.26 12.84
CA ALA A 548 -66.37 40.36 11.86
C ALA A 548 -67.69 39.74 12.37
N ALA A 549 -68.83 40.28 11.95
CA ALA A 549 -70.15 39.80 12.37
C ALA A 549 -70.40 38.32 12.03
N SER A 550 -69.77 37.84 10.96
CA SER A 550 -69.82 36.45 10.49
C SER A 550 -68.71 35.56 11.07
N ALA A 551 -67.91 36.05 12.03
CA ALA A 551 -66.80 35.28 12.58
C ALA A 551 -67.26 34.02 13.31
N THR A 552 -66.44 32.97 13.19
CA THR A 552 -66.62 31.66 13.81
C THR A 552 -65.61 31.43 14.92
N ASP A 553 -65.79 30.35 15.71
CA ASP A 553 -64.82 29.96 16.75
C ASP A 553 -63.46 29.55 16.15
N ALA A 554 -63.45 29.11 14.89
CA ALA A 554 -62.24 28.79 14.15
C ALA A 554 -61.42 30.06 13.86
N ASP A 555 -62.06 31.17 13.51
CA ASP A 555 -61.38 32.45 13.25
C ASP A 555 -60.69 32.99 14.52
N VAL A 556 -61.36 32.90 15.66
CA VAL A 556 -60.81 33.23 16.98
C VAL A 556 -59.60 32.34 17.31
N THR A 557 -59.71 31.04 17.04
CA THR A 557 -58.62 30.08 17.28
C THR A 557 -57.41 30.36 16.38
N GLU A 558 -57.64 30.71 15.12
CA GLU A 558 -56.55 31.01 14.18
C GLU A 558 -55.85 32.34 14.50
N ALA A 559 -56.61 33.32 14.99
CA ALA A 559 -56.05 34.56 15.54
C ALA A 559 -55.19 34.29 16.79
N GLN A 560 -55.66 33.43 17.71
CA GLN A 560 -54.87 33.01 18.87
C GLN A 560 -53.55 32.34 18.45
N LYS A 561 -53.58 31.39 17.52
CA LYS A 561 -52.38 30.71 17.02
C LYS A 561 -51.36 31.68 16.43
N SER A 562 -51.82 32.75 15.76
CA SER A 562 -50.91 33.79 15.26
C SER A 562 -50.19 34.55 16.35
N LEU A 563 -50.83 34.82 17.48
CA LEU A 563 -50.19 35.47 18.63
C LEU A 563 -49.18 34.54 19.30
N GLU A 564 -49.54 33.27 19.49
CA GLU A 564 -48.61 32.25 20.01
C GLU A 564 -47.39 32.06 19.09
N ALA A 565 -47.57 32.20 17.78
CA ALA A 565 -46.46 32.13 16.83
C ALA A 565 -45.49 33.31 17.01
N ILE A 566 -45.99 34.53 17.24
CA ILE A 566 -45.15 35.72 17.52
C ILE A 566 -44.34 35.49 18.79
N ASP A 567 -44.98 35.02 19.85
CA ASP A 567 -44.33 34.74 21.14
C ASP A 567 -43.19 33.73 20.98
N LYS A 568 -43.48 32.58 20.34
CA LYS A 568 -42.47 31.57 20.02
C LYS A 568 -41.33 32.11 19.15
N ALA A 569 -41.62 33.00 18.20
CA ALA A 569 -40.59 33.60 17.34
C ALA A 569 -39.66 34.55 18.11
N LEU A 570 -40.17 35.22 19.15
CA LEU A 570 -39.37 36.03 20.06
C LEU A 570 -38.49 35.13 20.96
N GLU A 571 -39.07 34.09 21.56
CA GLU A 571 -38.33 33.14 22.41
C GLU A 571 -37.19 32.45 21.64
N ALA A 572 -37.48 31.96 20.44
CA ALA A 572 -36.50 31.25 19.60
C ALA A 572 -35.28 32.11 19.22
N ARG A 573 -35.39 33.43 19.35
CA ARG A 573 -34.35 34.39 18.97
C ARG A 573 -33.92 35.29 20.13
N ALA A 574 -34.21 34.92 21.37
CA ALA A 574 -33.84 35.69 22.55
C ALA A 574 -32.32 35.97 22.65
N ALA A 575 -31.47 35.05 22.17
CA ALA A 575 -30.02 35.26 22.13
C ALA A 575 -29.62 36.42 21.22
N LEU A 576 -30.36 36.64 20.12
CA LEU A 576 -30.09 37.69 19.13
C LEU A 576 -30.34 39.08 19.71
N GLU A 577 -31.21 39.22 20.71
CA GLU A 577 -31.50 40.50 21.38
C GLU A 577 -30.28 41.08 22.09
N LYS A 578 -29.40 40.20 22.62
CA LYS A 578 -28.13 40.61 23.23
C LYS A 578 -27.04 40.87 22.20
N GLN A 579 -27.15 40.26 21.02
CA GLN A 579 -26.13 40.29 19.97
C GLN A 579 -26.34 41.46 18.99
N ASP A 580 -27.58 41.86 18.74
CA ASP A 580 -27.94 42.99 17.88
C ASP A 580 -28.95 43.91 18.59
N PHE A 581 -28.52 45.14 18.88
CA PHE A 581 -29.35 46.14 19.56
C PHE A 581 -30.61 46.49 18.76
N GLY A 582 -30.50 46.55 17.42
CA GLY A 582 -31.63 46.89 16.56
C GLY A 582 -32.73 45.83 16.58
N TYR A 583 -32.37 44.56 16.60
CA TYR A 583 -33.29 43.45 16.83
C TYR A 583 -33.85 43.48 18.26
N GLY A 584 -33.02 43.68 19.28
CA GLY A 584 -33.47 43.76 20.68
C GLY A 584 -34.57 44.82 20.89
N ALA A 585 -34.34 46.05 20.42
CA ALA A 585 -35.35 47.12 20.48
C ALA A 585 -36.61 46.79 19.67
N GLY A 586 -36.44 46.13 18.51
CA GLY A 586 -37.56 45.67 17.69
C GLY A 586 -38.39 44.57 18.36
N ALA A 587 -37.74 43.60 19.01
CA ALA A 587 -38.36 42.52 19.75
C ALA A 587 -39.14 43.05 20.95
N GLU A 588 -38.58 43.99 21.71
CA GLU A 588 -39.30 44.68 22.80
C GLU A 588 -40.54 45.42 22.29
N LYS A 589 -40.43 46.15 21.18
CA LYS A 589 -41.59 46.78 20.54
C LYS A 589 -42.65 45.77 20.12
N THR A 590 -42.24 44.62 19.58
CA THR A 590 -43.15 43.54 19.21
C THR A 590 -43.82 42.91 20.44
N ARG A 591 -43.13 42.73 21.57
CA ARG A 591 -43.76 42.28 22.83
C ARG A 591 -44.84 43.25 23.30
N ASN A 592 -44.55 44.55 23.26
CA ASN A 592 -45.53 45.58 23.61
C ASN A 592 -46.75 45.57 22.68
N GLU A 593 -46.54 45.32 21.38
CA GLU A 593 -47.64 45.16 20.43
C GLU A 593 -48.41 43.85 20.65
N LEU A 594 -47.73 42.76 20.98
CA LEU A 594 -48.34 41.46 21.29
C LEU A 594 -49.33 41.59 22.46
N TYR A 595 -48.99 42.32 23.52
CA TYR A 595 -49.92 42.59 24.63
C TYR A 595 -51.19 43.31 24.18
N LYS A 596 -51.07 44.31 23.29
CA LYS A 596 -52.24 45.00 22.72
C LYS A 596 -53.09 44.08 21.84
N LEU A 597 -52.44 43.19 21.09
CA LEU A 597 -53.13 42.23 20.24
C LEU A 597 -53.83 41.14 21.05
N LEU A 598 -53.27 40.73 22.19
CA LEU A 598 -53.93 39.80 23.13
C LEU A 598 -55.21 40.41 23.70
N ASP A 599 -55.18 41.68 24.12
CA ASP A 599 -56.37 42.40 24.57
C ASP A 599 -57.40 42.56 23.43
N ALA A 600 -56.94 42.87 22.22
CA ALA A 600 -57.78 42.96 21.03
C ALA A 600 -58.47 41.63 20.66
N LEU A 601 -57.77 40.49 20.84
CA LEU A 601 -58.29 39.14 20.65
C LEU A 601 -59.32 38.78 21.74
N GLU A 602 -59.09 39.19 22.98
CA GLU A 602 -60.05 38.96 24.07
C GLU A 602 -61.37 39.70 23.81
N GLY A 603 -61.31 40.93 23.33
CA GLY A 603 -62.51 41.64 22.84
C GLY A 603 -63.22 40.90 21.69
N ALA A 604 -62.48 40.29 20.77
CA ALA A 604 -63.04 39.49 19.67
C ALA A 604 -63.69 38.19 20.18
N ARG A 605 -63.08 37.51 21.17
CA ARG A 605 -63.64 36.32 21.84
C ARG A 605 -64.96 36.65 22.52
N GLN A 606 -65.01 37.74 23.27
CA GLN A 606 -66.24 38.16 23.95
C GLN A 606 -67.34 38.52 22.94
N ALA A 607 -66.99 39.21 21.84
CA ALA A 607 -67.92 39.49 20.76
C ALA A 607 -68.45 38.22 20.08
N ARG A 608 -67.60 37.24 19.81
CA ARG A 608 -67.99 35.93 19.27
C ARG A 608 -68.87 35.16 20.26
N GLY A 609 -68.50 35.14 21.54
CA GLY A 609 -69.27 34.52 22.61
C GLY A 609 -70.68 35.10 22.72
N LEU A 610 -70.83 36.42 22.63
CA LEU A 610 -72.14 37.06 22.60
C LEU A 610 -72.96 36.65 21.36
N ARG A 611 -72.36 36.63 20.16
CA ARG A 611 -73.04 36.19 18.93
C ARG A 611 -73.50 34.73 19.02
N ALA A 612 -72.65 33.87 19.59
CA ALA A 612 -72.97 32.46 19.82
C ALA A 612 -74.13 32.28 20.81
N ALA A 613 -74.09 33.00 21.94
CA ALA A 613 -75.13 32.95 22.96
C ALA A 613 -76.45 33.56 22.48
N THR A 614 -76.41 34.52 21.55
CA THR A 614 -77.59 35.24 21.06
C THR A 614 -78.03 34.81 19.66
N GLY A 615 -77.46 35.39 18.61
CA GLY A 615 -77.88 35.20 17.22
C GLY A 615 -77.86 33.74 16.77
N ASP A 616 -76.77 33.02 17.04
CA ASP A 616 -76.65 31.61 16.67
C ASP A 616 -77.65 30.74 17.45
N ALA A 617 -77.82 31.01 18.74
CA ALA A 617 -78.79 30.31 19.58
C ALA A 617 -80.24 30.57 19.12
N LEU A 618 -80.57 31.81 18.76
CA LEU A 618 -81.89 32.19 18.21
C LEU A 618 -82.16 31.49 16.87
N MET A 619 -81.18 31.49 15.98
CA MET A 619 -81.28 30.81 14.68
C MET A 619 -81.45 29.30 14.87
N ALA A 620 -80.63 28.69 15.73
CA ALA A 620 -80.67 27.27 16.02
C ALA A 620 -81.92 26.85 16.80
N ALA A 621 -82.54 27.76 17.57
CA ALA A 621 -83.85 27.56 18.18
C ALA A 621 -84.98 27.65 17.16
N THR A 622 -84.95 28.66 16.28
CA THR A 622 -85.94 28.83 15.21
C THR A 622 -85.94 27.62 14.29
N ALA A 623 -84.77 27.15 13.85
CA ALA A 623 -84.64 25.94 13.05
C ALA A 623 -85.16 24.69 13.78
N ALA A 624 -84.95 24.57 15.10
CA ALA A 624 -85.48 23.45 15.89
C ALA A 624 -87.01 23.51 16.04
N ILE A 625 -87.60 24.71 16.20
CA ILE A 625 -89.05 24.91 16.23
C ILE A 625 -89.67 24.54 14.87
N GLU A 626 -89.07 25.00 13.76
CA GLU A 626 -89.52 24.67 12.41
C GLU A 626 -89.40 23.17 12.12
N ALA A 627 -88.30 22.53 12.52
CA ALA A 627 -88.13 21.09 12.41
C ALA A 627 -89.16 20.32 13.27
N ALA A 628 -89.47 20.81 14.47
CA ALA A 628 -90.47 20.22 15.36
C ALA A 628 -91.88 20.30 14.77
N ALA A 629 -92.21 21.38 14.05
CA ALA A 629 -93.50 21.51 13.37
C ALA A 629 -93.70 20.46 12.27
N ASN A 630 -92.61 19.99 11.66
CA ASN A 630 -92.61 19.10 10.50
C ASN A 630 -92.30 17.62 10.82
N VAL A 631 -92.10 17.26 12.10
CA VAL A 631 -91.78 15.88 12.49
C VAL A 631 -93.00 15.11 13.00
N ASP A 632 -93.23 13.93 12.42
CA ASP A 632 -94.38 13.09 12.80
C ASP A 632 -94.17 12.29 14.09
N VAL A 633 -92.91 12.08 14.48
CA VAL A 633 -92.54 11.31 15.69
C VAL A 633 -92.61 12.21 16.92
N SER A 634 -93.64 12.04 17.75
CA SER A 634 -93.92 12.89 18.92
C SER A 634 -92.77 13.02 19.93
N ARG A 635 -91.98 11.96 20.15
CA ARG A 635 -90.80 12.05 21.03
C ARG A 635 -89.73 12.98 20.47
N LYS A 636 -89.40 12.83 19.17
CA LYS A 636 -88.47 13.73 18.48
C LYS A 636 -89.00 15.17 18.44
N GLN A 637 -90.32 15.35 18.26
CA GLN A 637 -90.96 16.67 18.33
C GLN A 637 -90.73 17.33 19.70
N LYS A 638 -90.95 16.59 20.78
CA LYS A 638 -90.68 17.06 22.14
C LYS A 638 -89.19 17.42 22.32
N ASP A 639 -88.28 16.54 21.94
CA ASP A 639 -86.84 16.77 22.10
C ASP A 639 -86.38 18.02 21.33
N LEU A 640 -86.94 18.28 20.14
CA LEU A 640 -86.67 19.49 19.36
C LEU A 640 -87.20 20.76 20.04
N TYR A 641 -88.40 20.73 20.61
CA TYR A 641 -88.92 21.86 21.40
C TYR A 641 -88.14 22.08 22.70
N ASP A 642 -87.72 21.01 23.39
CA ASP A 642 -86.89 21.11 24.60
C ASP A 642 -85.51 21.71 24.25
N SER A 643 -84.90 21.27 23.15
CA SER A 643 -83.67 21.86 22.59
C SER A 643 -83.87 23.34 22.21
N ALA A 644 -84.97 23.69 21.56
CA ALA A 644 -85.28 25.08 21.21
C ALA A 644 -85.45 25.96 22.45
N ALA A 645 -86.17 25.46 23.47
CA ALA A 645 -86.37 26.16 24.73
C ALA A 645 -85.04 26.38 25.45
N GLN A 646 -84.14 25.38 25.46
CA GLN A 646 -82.81 25.52 26.05
C GLN A 646 -81.98 26.59 25.33
N LYS A 647 -81.95 26.60 23.99
CA LYS A 647 -81.22 27.61 23.20
C LYS A 647 -81.78 29.03 23.40
N LEU A 648 -83.10 29.16 23.44
CA LEU A 648 -83.75 30.45 23.73
C LEU A 648 -83.48 30.91 25.16
N LYS A 649 -83.41 29.97 26.11
CA LYS A 649 -83.02 30.27 27.49
C LYS A 649 -81.58 30.75 27.58
N THR A 650 -80.63 30.09 26.91
CA THR A 650 -79.24 30.57 26.78
C THR A 650 -79.21 32.00 26.23
N CYS A 651 -79.94 32.29 25.15
CA CYS A 651 -80.02 33.64 24.60
C CYS A 651 -80.64 34.67 25.56
N LYS A 652 -81.71 34.30 26.26
CA LYS A 652 -82.42 35.15 27.21
C LYS A 652 -81.61 35.42 28.48
N ASP A 653 -80.89 34.44 28.99
CA ASP A 653 -80.25 34.50 30.32
C ASP A 653 -78.75 34.82 30.24
N GLU A 654 -78.03 34.29 29.24
CA GLU A 654 -76.58 34.50 29.09
C GLU A 654 -76.26 35.73 28.24
N GLY A 655 -77.09 36.05 27.23
CA GLY A 655 -76.94 37.25 26.40
C GLY A 655 -76.86 38.55 27.20
N PRO A 656 -77.81 38.84 28.11
CA PRO A 656 -77.76 40.01 28.97
C PRO A 656 -76.55 40.04 29.90
N LYS A 657 -76.18 38.89 30.50
CA LYS A 657 -75.01 38.81 31.40
C LYS A 657 -73.72 39.21 30.68
N LEU A 658 -73.53 38.74 29.45
CA LEU A 658 -72.36 39.12 28.65
C LEU A 658 -72.34 40.63 28.32
N LEU A 659 -73.52 41.26 28.17
CA LEU A 659 -73.62 42.72 27.98
C LEU A 659 -73.38 43.50 29.27
N GLU A 660 -73.76 42.96 30.43
CA GLU A 660 -73.45 43.54 31.74
C GLU A 660 -71.94 43.48 32.05
N ASP A 661 -71.32 42.33 31.79
CA ASP A 661 -69.88 42.10 32.00
C ASP A 661 -69.04 42.97 31.05
N ASN A 662 -69.52 43.20 29.82
CA ASN A 662 -68.89 44.13 28.89
C ASN A 662 -69.92 44.96 28.09
N PRO A 663 -70.25 46.17 28.56
CA PRO A 663 -71.22 47.05 27.91
C PRO A 663 -70.86 47.45 26.48
N LYS A 664 -69.56 47.42 26.10
CA LYS A 664 -69.12 47.78 24.75
C LYS A 664 -69.66 46.80 23.69
N LEU A 665 -69.96 45.56 24.10
CA LEU A 665 -70.56 44.57 23.22
C LEU A 665 -71.97 44.96 22.77
N GLY A 666 -72.67 45.86 23.47
CA GLY A 666 -73.98 46.35 23.02
C GLY A 666 -73.96 47.03 21.64
N SER A 667 -72.79 47.47 21.18
CA SER A 667 -72.61 48.14 19.89
C SER A 667 -72.30 47.20 18.71
N ILE A 668 -71.94 45.93 18.97
CA ILE A 668 -71.55 44.99 17.91
C ILE A 668 -72.76 44.48 17.12
N ASP A 669 -72.54 44.06 15.88
CA ASP A 669 -73.59 43.44 15.08
C ASP A 669 -73.65 41.92 15.32
N VAL A 670 -74.88 41.43 15.44
CA VAL A 670 -75.24 40.00 15.54
C VAL A 670 -76.06 39.65 14.29
N LEU A 671 -75.66 38.61 13.58
CA LEU A 671 -76.37 38.19 12.36
C LEU A 671 -77.56 37.28 12.71
N VAL A 672 -78.75 37.66 12.28
CA VAL A 672 -79.97 36.83 12.34
C VAL A 672 -80.53 36.71 10.93
N GLY A 673 -80.60 35.49 10.38
CA GLY A 673 -81.03 35.28 8.99
C GLY A 673 -80.16 35.99 7.95
N GLY A 674 -78.89 36.30 8.29
CA GLY A 674 -77.97 37.05 7.42
C GLY A 674 -78.07 38.57 7.54
N ALA A 675 -79.03 39.11 8.30
CA ALA A 675 -79.15 40.55 8.54
C ALA A 675 -78.46 40.95 9.86
N PRO A 676 -77.69 42.06 9.89
CA PRO A 676 -77.09 42.57 11.12
C PRO A 676 -78.17 43.20 12.01
N MET A 677 -78.19 42.80 13.27
CA MET A 677 -79.09 43.30 14.32
C MET A 677 -78.29 43.65 15.58
N LYS A 678 -78.87 44.52 16.43
CA LYS A 678 -78.25 44.83 17.73
C LYS A 678 -78.55 43.75 18.76
N PRO A 679 -77.62 43.45 19.69
CA PRO A 679 -77.78 42.36 20.66
C PRO A 679 -79.06 42.48 21.49
N ALA A 680 -79.42 43.70 21.90
CA ALA A 680 -80.65 43.95 22.65
C ALA A 680 -81.92 43.54 21.88
N GLU A 681 -81.95 43.77 20.56
CA GLU A 681 -83.06 43.40 19.69
C GLU A 681 -83.15 41.88 19.53
N VAL A 682 -82.00 41.21 19.37
CA VAL A 682 -81.92 39.74 19.28
C VAL A 682 -82.37 39.08 20.59
N ILE A 683 -81.92 39.58 21.73
CA ILE A 683 -82.32 39.11 23.06
C ILE A 683 -83.84 39.31 23.29
N ALA A 684 -84.39 40.44 22.83
CA ALA A 684 -85.83 40.67 22.88
C ALA A 684 -86.59 39.62 22.05
N GLN A 685 -86.13 39.31 20.83
CA GLN A 685 -86.72 38.23 20.02
C GLN A 685 -86.62 36.86 20.70
N CYS A 686 -85.48 36.56 21.32
CA CYS A 686 -85.31 35.34 22.11
C CYS A 686 -86.30 35.27 23.27
N THR A 687 -86.49 36.38 23.99
CA THR A 687 -87.42 36.47 25.12
C THR A 687 -88.85 36.23 24.68
N THR A 688 -89.30 36.92 23.62
CA THR A 688 -90.65 36.74 23.06
C THR A 688 -90.88 35.31 22.58
N LYS A 689 -89.92 34.69 21.88
CA LYS A 689 -90.03 33.29 21.45
C LYS A 689 -90.02 32.33 22.64
N ALA A 690 -89.20 32.59 23.66
CA ALA A 690 -89.11 31.77 24.86
C ALA A 690 -90.44 31.74 25.63
N GLU A 691 -91.17 32.86 25.68
CA GLU A 691 -92.49 32.94 26.33
C GLU A 691 -93.55 32.08 25.64
N GLY A 692 -93.42 31.84 24.33
CA GLY A 692 -94.27 30.92 23.58
C GLY A 692 -93.91 29.43 23.73
N MET A 693 -92.72 29.11 24.25
CA MET A 693 -92.24 27.72 24.34
C MET A 693 -92.99 26.83 25.34
N PRO A 694 -93.37 27.29 26.55
CA PRO A 694 -94.08 26.45 27.52
C PRO A 694 -95.34 25.81 26.94
N GLU A 695 -96.10 26.56 26.13
CA GLU A 695 -97.31 26.07 25.49
C GLU A 695 -96.99 25.00 24.42
N LEU A 696 -96.00 25.24 23.56
CA LEU A 696 -95.55 24.25 22.56
C LEU A 696 -95.00 22.97 23.21
N GLN A 697 -94.23 23.09 24.30
CA GLN A 697 -93.72 21.96 25.06
C GLN A 697 -94.87 21.20 25.73
N LYS A 698 -95.84 21.90 26.33
CA LYS A 698 -97.02 21.29 26.95
C LYS A 698 -97.85 20.51 25.93
N GLN A 699 -98.05 21.07 24.74
CA GLN A 699 -98.68 20.40 23.61
C GLN A 699 -97.93 19.15 23.17
N ALA A 700 -96.61 19.22 23.02
CA ALA A 700 -95.78 18.08 22.64
C ALA A 700 -95.77 16.98 23.72
N VAL A 701 -95.73 17.35 25.00
CA VAL A 701 -95.84 16.41 26.13
C VAL A 701 -97.21 15.73 26.13
N ALA A 702 -98.29 16.47 25.94
CA ALA A 702 -99.64 15.91 25.83
C ALA A 702 -99.73 14.91 24.66
N ARG A 703 -99.13 15.24 23.51
CA ARG A 703 -99.06 14.34 22.35
C ARG A 703 -98.24 13.08 22.63
N VAL A 704 -97.07 13.20 23.24
CA VAL A 704 -96.25 12.03 23.63
C VAL A 704 -97.00 11.15 24.63
N ARG A 705 -97.67 11.73 25.63
CA ARG A 705 -98.46 10.99 26.62
C ARG A 705 -99.64 10.28 25.99
N PHE A 706 -100.31 10.93 25.02
CA PHE A 706 -101.37 10.31 24.23
C PHE A 706 -100.85 9.10 23.45
N ASP A 707 -99.75 9.28 22.72
CA ASP A 707 -99.15 8.24 21.88
C ASP A 707 -98.62 7.06 22.71
N ASP A 708 -97.92 7.32 23.83
CA ASP A 708 -97.34 6.28 24.69
C ASP A 708 -98.37 5.59 25.61
N GLY A 709 -99.50 6.24 25.90
CA GLY A 709 -100.53 5.77 26.82
C GLY A 709 -101.80 5.26 26.12
N PRO A 710 -102.86 6.10 26.01
CA PRO A 710 -104.16 5.66 25.53
C PRO A 710 -104.13 5.16 24.09
N ARG A 711 -103.35 5.75 23.18
CA ARG A 711 -103.22 5.25 21.80
C ARG A 711 -102.60 3.88 21.75
N LYS A 712 -101.41 3.71 22.36
CA LYS A 712 -100.66 2.45 22.34
C LYS A 712 -101.46 1.31 22.95
N THR A 713 -102.11 1.54 24.09
CA THR A 713 -102.94 0.53 24.77
C THR A 713 -104.22 0.23 23.97
N TYR A 714 -104.84 1.23 23.33
CA TYR A 714 -105.98 1.01 22.43
C TYR A 714 -105.59 0.19 21.19
N GLU A 715 -104.51 0.57 20.49
CA GLU A 715 -104.02 -0.14 19.31
C GLU A 715 -103.61 -1.58 19.66
N ALA A 716 -102.95 -1.79 20.80
CA ALA A 716 -102.64 -3.12 21.32
C ALA A 716 -103.91 -3.92 21.65
N ALA A 717 -104.90 -3.31 22.31
CA ALA A 717 -106.17 -3.96 22.64
C ALA A 717 -106.95 -4.37 21.39
N VAL A 718 -107.01 -3.51 20.37
CA VAL A 718 -107.64 -3.81 19.07
C VAL A 718 -106.92 -4.97 18.38
N ALA A 719 -105.59 -5.00 18.39
CA ALA A 719 -104.80 -6.10 17.82
C ALA A 719 -104.98 -7.43 18.58
N LEU A 720 -105.04 -7.40 19.91
CA LEU A 720 -105.31 -8.59 20.73
C LEU A 720 -106.74 -9.10 20.55
N LEU A 721 -107.70 -8.18 20.41
CA LEU A 721 -109.10 -8.52 20.17
C LEU A 721 -109.30 -9.17 18.79
N SER A 722 -108.64 -8.65 17.74
CA SER A 722 -108.68 -9.26 16.41
C SER A 722 -107.99 -10.63 16.37
N ALA A 723 -107.00 -10.86 17.23
CA ALA A 723 -106.39 -12.17 17.47
C ALA A 723 -107.22 -13.11 18.38
N GLY A 724 -108.42 -12.71 18.80
CA GLY A 724 -109.33 -13.52 19.63
C GLY A 724 -109.00 -13.57 21.12
N LYS A 725 -107.98 -12.85 21.58
CA LYS A 725 -107.50 -12.87 22.98
C LYS A 725 -108.29 -11.89 23.87
N LYS A 726 -109.53 -12.26 24.17
CA LYS A 726 -110.50 -11.35 24.81
C LYS A 726 -110.10 -10.86 26.22
N SER A 727 -109.49 -11.70 27.06
CA SER A 727 -109.08 -11.31 28.42
C SER A 727 -107.91 -10.31 28.43
N GLU A 728 -106.89 -10.55 27.60
CA GLU A 728 -105.75 -9.66 27.42
C GLU A 728 -106.18 -8.32 26.77
N ALA A 729 -107.06 -8.37 25.76
CA ALA A 729 -107.65 -7.18 25.16
C ALA A 729 -108.48 -6.38 26.17
N LEU A 730 -109.27 -7.04 27.02
CA LEU A 730 -110.03 -6.38 28.08
C LEU A 730 -109.11 -5.66 29.09
N ALA A 731 -107.99 -6.29 29.48
CA ALA A 731 -107.00 -5.64 30.34
C ALA A 731 -106.43 -4.37 29.69
N GLN A 732 -106.07 -4.44 28.41
CA GLN A 732 -105.56 -3.29 27.65
C GLN A 732 -106.61 -2.19 27.43
N PHE A 733 -107.89 -2.52 27.22
CA PHE A 733 -108.96 -1.50 27.18
C PHE A 733 -109.24 -0.86 28.55
N ASN A 734 -109.09 -1.60 29.66
CA ASN A 734 -109.14 -1.02 31.01
C ASN A 734 -108.00 0.00 31.21
N GLU A 735 -106.78 -0.36 30.81
CA GLU A 735 -105.62 0.53 30.83
C GLU A 735 -105.81 1.73 29.92
N CYS A 736 -106.30 1.55 28.69
CA CYS A 736 -106.64 2.66 27.79
C CYS A 736 -107.64 3.62 28.45
N PHE A 737 -108.75 3.11 29.00
CA PHE A 737 -109.75 3.95 29.65
C PHE A 737 -109.16 4.71 30.83
N ALA A 738 -108.34 4.06 31.65
CA ALA A 738 -107.68 4.68 32.79
C ALA A 738 -106.69 5.77 32.35
N PHE A 739 -105.80 5.48 31.39
CA PHE A 739 -104.87 6.47 30.84
C PHE A 739 -105.61 7.64 30.19
N ALA A 740 -106.63 7.38 29.37
CA ALA A 740 -107.41 8.44 28.74
C ALA A 740 -108.12 9.32 29.77
N SER A 741 -108.63 8.74 30.87
CA SER A 741 -109.23 9.49 31.97
C SER A 741 -108.22 10.34 32.74
N ILE A 742 -107.01 9.81 33.00
CA ILE A 742 -105.93 10.53 33.68
C ILE A 742 -105.45 11.70 32.82
N GLU A 743 -105.16 11.45 31.54
CA GLU A 743 -104.68 12.49 30.63
C GLU A 743 -105.76 13.55 30.36
N LYS A 744 -107.05 13.17 30.37
CA LYS A 744 -108.17 14.11 30.24
C LYS A 744 -108.25 15.11 31.39
N GLN A 745 -107.96 14.67 32.61
CA GLN A 745 -107.88 15.57 33.77
C GLN A 745 -106.61 16.43 33.74
N ARG A 746 -105.52 15.88 33.20
CA ARG A 746 -104.20 16.52 33.21
C ARG A 746 -104.03 17.58 32.12
N PHE A 747 -104.69 17.40 30.98
CA PHE A 747 -104.60 18.28 29.81
C PHE A 747 -105.99 18.68 29.29
N PRO A 748 -106.82 19.37 30.11
CA PRO A 748 -108.20 19.68 29.76
C PRO A 748 -108.33 20.63 28.54
N GLU A 749 -107.30 21.42 28.26
CA GLU A 749 -107.23 22.31 27.10
C GLU A 749 -106.99 21.61 25.75
N TYR A 750 -106.52 20.36 25.72
CA TYR A 750 -106.27 19.63 24.47
C TYR A 750 -107.28 18.53 24.19
N LEU A 751 -108.42 18.54 24.88
CA LEU A 751 -109.45 17.50 24.76
C LEU A 751 -110.05 17.41 23.37
N GLU A 752 -110.26 18.55 22.70
CA GLU A 752 -110.85 18.62 21.36
C GLU A 752 -109.83 18.34 20.24
N ARG A 753 -108.55 18.11 20.59
CA ARG A 753 -107.51 17.82 19.60
C ARG A 753 -107.68 16.39 19.10
N LYS A 754 -107.68 16.23 17.78
CA LYS A 754 -107.75 14.91 17.13
C LYS A 754 -106.37 14.28 17.04
N TYR A 755 -106.29 13.00 17.41
CA TYR A 755 -105.12 12.18 17.36
C TYR A 755 -105.41 10.90 16.58
N ALA A 756 -104.46 10.43 15.77
CA ALA A 756 -104.63 9.17 15.05
C ALA A 756 -104.44 7.98 16.01
N ALA A 757 -105.36 7.01 15.99
CA ALA A 757 -105.22 5.73 16.66
C ALA A 757 -106.00 4.64 15.91
N GLY A 758 -105.41 3.46 15.69
CA GLY A 758 -106.12 2.29 15.14
C GLY A 758 -106.71 2.49 13.74
N GLY A 759 -106.08 3.32 12.90
CA GLY A 759 -106.54 3.62 11.54
C GLY A 759 -107.61 4.72 11.43
N THR A 760 -108.03 5.30 12.55
CA THR A 760 -108.99 6.42 12.61
C THR A 760 -108.41 7.58 13.42
N THR A 761 -109.15 8.69 13.54
CA THR A 761 -108.77 9.81 14.42
C THR A 761 -109.79 9.96 15.54
N PHE A 762 -109.30 10.17 16.76
CA PHE A 762 -110.10 10.36 17.96
C PHE A 762 -109.66 11.62 18.69
N THR A 763 -110.61 12.35 19.27
CA THR A 763 -110.33 13.22 20.41
C THR A 763 -110.06 12.37 21.67
N LEU A 764 -109.44 12.94 22.70
CA LEU A 764 -109.17 12.18 23.93
C LEU A 764 -110.45 11.67 24.62
N PRO A 765 -111.55 12.47 24.71
CA PRO A 765 -112.85 11.98 25.17
C PRO A 765 -113.45 10.90 24.26
N GLU A 766 -113.34 11.03 22.94
CA GLU A 766 -113.82 10.01 21.98
C GLU A 766 -113.07 8.69 22.14
N LEU A 767 -111.75 8.72 22.30
CA LEU A 767 -110.94 7.53 22.54
C LEU A 767 -111.29 6.88 23.88
N GLN A 768 -111.49 7.68 24.94
CA GLN A 768 -111.95 7.18 26.23
C GLN A 768 -113.30 6.47 26.10
N GLN A 769 -114.25 7.08 25.37
CA GLN A 769 -115.56 6.49 25.14
C GLN A 769 -115.48 5.22 24.30
N ALA A 770 -114.64 5.19 23.27
CA ALA A 770 -114.38 3.99 22.47
C ALA A 770 -113.80 2.86 23.34
N CYS A 771 -112.82 3.16 24.20
CA CYS A 771 -112.27 2.20 25.16
C CYS A 771 -113.32 1.72 26.17
N ASP A 772 -114.21 2.59 26.67
CA ASP A 772 -115.28 2.20 27.59
C ASP A 772 -116.36 1.33 26.93
N GLN A 773 -116.76 1.66 25.70
CA GLN A 773 -117.72 0.88 24.93
C GLN A 773 -117.18 -0.53 24.67
N GLN A 774 -115.94 -0.66 24.21
CA GLN A 774 -115.30 -1.96 23.97
C GLN A 774 -115.12 -2.74 25.28
N ARG A 775 -114.68 -2.06 26.35
CA ARG A 775 -114.59 -2.65 27.69
C ARG A 775 -115.93 -3.19 28.17
N LYS A 776 -117.01 -2.43 28.06
CA LYS A 776 -118.37 -2.84 28.47
C LYS A 776 -118.88 -4.00 27.62
N ALA A 777 -118.63 -3.98 26.31
CA ALA A 777 -118.98 -5.09 25.42
C ALA A 777 -118.26 -6.40 25.79
N LEU A 778 -117.00 -6.30 26.22
CA LEU A 778 -116.20 -7.44 26.67
C LEU A 778 -116.50 -7.90 28.12
N LYS A 779 -117.02 -7.01 28.98
CA LYS A 779 -117.50 -7.34 30.34
C LYS A 779 -118.96 -7.84 30.37
N GLY A 780 -119.74 -7.47 29.36
CA GLY A 780 -121.18 -7.74 29.23
C GLY A 780 -121.52 -9.05 28.52
N LYS A 781 -120.59 -10.00 28.48
CA LYS A 781 -120.85 -11.40 28.13
C LYS A 781 -120.11 -12.32 29.08
#